data_AF-A0A941RWR3-F1
#
_entry.id   AF-A0A941RWR3-F1
#
_cell.length_a   1.000
_cell.length_b   1.000
_cell.length_c   1.000
_cell.angle_alpha   90.00
_cell.angle_beta   90.00
_cell.angle_gamma   90.00
#
_symmetry.space_group_name_H-M   'P 1'
#
loop_
_entity.id
_entity.type
_entity.pdbx_description
1 polymer ?
#
loop_
_entity_poly.entity_id
_entity_poly.type
_entity_poly.pdbx_seq_one_letter_code
_entity_poly.pdbx_strand_id
1 'polypeptide(L)'
;MNWFKSLFNNENQRRRVRPQSPLVRTEKFERRLCLGRMVAPQAEPAQPVAQESASFNTGSVNQIPTDDGSSHASFGRSSLQPGTIQQVNGTTTASVDPAPLPIQTPVGPQIAQAIDSDLGSALTDTPIDSAGASEPSSAPLQFNSAQISTSPGGAMPGTLAPSTGGGRGGSAPSTTPPVRTAASAEMQLAAKGESAVGGPQDSSGSKLSAQDLAKLGLQFDADGNAIGLGNKIGTHDLWWKDASGPTTVRYDFRNQNGFQNQITDEQKALAVQALQDWSTATGGQIVFVQDTTAPESQIINIGIGDLQAVGYTGGASVISLGGGQVTLMPDGSFNDAGIAWLDASQKWSMSNTGLNLSGTYDFYTIVAHEVGHALGFGESMPTVTPDIMTDPYQGPLNAAAIAHAVQHDLMYIQPVTGEPTTDFALLPMNDPGGTLISTDVQQLLARAAGASTTENAIIAIVDRNGEILGVRVEAGVLAQISDPATLVFAIDGAVAEARTAAMFSNGSAPLTSRTIQYISQSTITQREVQSTPDILIGDSAAQMASTVYGPGFVAPIGLGGHFPPGIEFTPPVDLFDIEHTNRDRTTVAGGRFGIDPAYATTTLMAPESYGTAQNSGLLPEAQSRGFGTLPGGIPIYQNGILVGGIGVFFPGPKGFADFEQGFKQGTGQTEQELVNSRLALEAEFMAYAAVGGTSQAAPYGITAAQFGTISGVAPVAGVGLPFGFINLGGIALPIYGPGGPIGGLQTVLDTGKTLGTTQHVNANGVVEITGGKPNSGADQPLNGAPDGFHRTGQPVANGWLVQPHDAAPGLGGLTASDVKQIIEQGVDAANYCRAAIRLPFGSTAKMCFAVCDTAGNLLGLYRMPDATTFSIGVAVAKARNVSYYNNPSTVFNTPKDQVTQNGVAFTNRTYRFLAEPRYPSGIDGTEPPQFSTLNDPGINPETAENLGAPLAASNYMDNMSSVAGHDAFVPESNFHATQGPNQNGVVFFPGSTSIYRNGKMIGGLGVSGDGVDQDDTVTFVATINYMPNSHVTRADQVFFGPPGFDEAGYQNQIRLPYIEFLRNAFVL
;
A
#
# COMPACT_ATOMS: atom_id res chain seq x y z
N MET A 1 -56.74 5.40 0.39
CA MET A 1 -57.45 5.92 -0.81
C MET A 1 -58.29 7.13 -0.38
N ASN A 2 -58.60 8.09 -1.28
CA ASN A 2 -59.43 9.30 -1.04
C ASN A 2 -58.84 10.49 -0.25
N TRP A 3 -57.59 10.92 -0.50
CA TRP A 3 -57.14 12.28 -0.12
C TRP A 3 -56.02 12.87 -1.01
N PHE A 4 -56.17 12.79 -2.36
CA PHE A 4 -55.05 13.10 -3.27
C PHE A 4 -55.46 13.66 -4.65
N LYS A 5 -56.38 14.64 -4.72
CA LYS A 5 -56.98 15.06 -6.02
C LYS A 5 -57.36 16.55 -6.22
N SER A 6 -56.74 17.53 -5.54
CA SER A 6 -57.20 18.94 -5.65
C SER A 6 -56.15 20.07 -5.49
N LEU A 7 -54.87 19.87 -5.83
CA LEU A 7 -53.84 20.93 -5.73
C LEU A 7 -53.04 21.21 -7.03
N PHE A 8 -53.50 20.71 -8.17
CA PHE A 8 -53.03 21.16 -9.49
C PHE A 8 -54.12 22.01 -10.16
N ASN A 9 -53.97 23.34 -10.08
CA ASN A 9 -54.44 24.34 -11.06
C ASN A 9 -54.18 25.77 -10.57
N ASN A 10 -53.20 26.46 -11.15
CA ASN A 10 -53.39 27.74 -11.85
C ASN A 10 -52.07 28.28 -12.43
N GLU A 11 -52.18 29.22 -13.37
CA GLU A 11 -51.11 29.60 -14.27
C GLU A 11 -50.50 31.01 -14.03
N ASN A 12 -49.32 31.19 -14.63
CA ASN A 12 -48.97 32.31 -15.52
C ASN A 12 -48.39 33.66 -15.02
N GLN A 13 -47.65 34.26 -15.98
CA GLN A 13 -47.21 35.65 -16.14
C GLN A 13 -45.90 36.18 -15.52
N ARG A 14 -45.33 37.17 -16.24
CA ARG A 14 -43.95 37.68 -16.15
C ARG A 14 -43.92 39.17 -15.74
N ARG A 15 -42.78 39.67 -15.25
CA ARG A 15 -42.33 41.06 -15.53
C ARG A 15 -40.81 41.26 -15.40
N ARG A 16 -40.26 42.18 -16.21
CA ARG A 16 -38.87 42.70 -16.18
C ARG A 16 -38.92 44.21 -15.88
N VAL A 17 -37.88 44.73 -15.21
CA VAL A 17 -37.44 46.14 -15.29
C VAL A 17 -35.90 46.16 -15.41
N ARG A 18 -35.30 47.25 -15.91
CA ARG A 18 -33.85 47.43 -16.15
C ARG A 18 -33.29 48.66 -15.40
N PRO A 19 -31.95 48.83 -15.30
CA PRO A 19 -31.32 49.53 -14.16
C PRO A 19 -30.94 51.00 -14.39
N GLN A 20 -30.54 51.67 -13.30
CA GLN A 20 -29.59 52.78 -13.27
C GLN A 20 -28.61 52.58 -12.09
N SER A 21 -27.45 53.23 -12.14
CA SER A 21 -26.37 53.18 -11.11
C SER A 21 -25.64 54.53 -11.08
N PRO A 22 -24.93 54.87 -9.99
CA PRO A 22 -23.51 54.53 -9.92
C PRO A 22 -23.05 53.99 -8.55
N LEU A 23 -21.76 53.66 -8.45
CA LEU A 23 -21.12 52.94 -7.34
C LEU A 23 -20.58 53.87 -6.23
N VAL A 24 -20.67 53.41 -4.98
CA VAL A 24 -19.70 53.66 -3.89
C VAL A 24 -19.49 52.32 -3.17
N ARG A 25 -18.26 52.00 -2.73
CA ARG A 25 -17.97 50.78 -1.97
C ARG A 25 -18.46 50.89 -0.52
N THR A 26 -19.09 49.84 -0.03
CA THR A 26 -19.06 49.40 1.37
C THR A 26 -19.39 47.90 1.41
N GLU A 27 -19.10 47.24 2.53
CA GLU A 27 -19.08 45.77 2.63
C GLU A 27 -20.48 45.15 2.83
N LYS A 28 -20.48 43.80 2.95
CA LYS A 28 -21.60 42.87 3.22
C LYS A 28 -22.40 42.41 2.00
N PHE A 29 -22.38 41.09 1.78
CA PHE A 29 -23.32 40.34 0.96
C PHE A 29 -24.43 39.78 1.86
N GLU A 30 -25.69 39.88 1.45
CA GLU A 30 -26.83 39.36 2.21
C GLU A 30 -27.46 38.09 1.59
N ARG A 31 -28.02 37.23 2.44
CA ARG A 31 -28.55 35.90 2.09
C ARG A 31 -29.99 35.95 1.56
N ARG A 32 -30.38 34.97 0.72
CA ARG A 32 -31.77 34.57 0.41
C ARG A 32 -31.79 33.07 0.07
N LEU A 33 -32.74 32.23 0.53
CA LEU A 33 -33.81 32.42 1.52
C LEU A 33 -34.25 31.04 2.05
N CYS A 34 -34.59 30.90 3.33
CA CYS A 34 -35.15 29.66 3.92
C CYS A 34 -36.65 29.78 4.20
N LEU A 35 -37.41 28.69 4.04
CA LEU A 35 -38.81 28.56 4.48
C LEU A 35 -39.13 27.10 4.84
N GLY A 36 -39.69 26.85 6.03
CA GLY A 36 -40.15 25.50 6.43
C GLY A 36 -40.05 25.20 7.93
N ARG A 37 -40.81 25.91 8.78
CA ARG A 37 -40.92 25.61 10.22
C ARG A 37 -42.31 25.05 10.55
N MET A 38 -42.39 23.99 11.35
CA MET A 38 -43.59 23.64 12.11
C MET A 38 -43.26 23.41 13.58
N VAL A 39 -44.22 23.70 14.46
CA VAL A 39 -44.13 23.63 15.92
C VAL A 39 -45.45 23.10 16.47
N ALA A 40 -45.36 22.21 17.46
CA ALA A 40 -46.45 21.73 18.31
C ALA A 40 -45.88 21.57 19.75
N PRO A 41 -46.70 21.64 20.82
CA PRO A 41 -46.38 22.56 21.90
C PRO A 41 -45.87 21.92 23.20
N GLN A 42 -45.27 22.77 24.05
CA GLN A 42 -44.87 22.44 25.42
C GLN A 42 -46.10 22.33 26.36
N ALA A 43 -45.92 21.57 27.44
CA ALA A 43 -46.65 21.74 28.70
C ALA A 43 -45.64 22.11 29.80
N GLU A 44 -46.04 22.95 30.75
CA GLU A 44 -45.13 23.52 31.77
C GLU A 44 -44.87 22.56 32.95
N PRO A 45 -43.67 22.58 33.56
CA PRO A 45 -43.38 21.84 34.78
C PRO A 45 -43.72 22.65 36.04
N ALA A 46 -44.42 22.02 36.99
CA ALA A 46 -44.64 22.58 38.33
C ALA A 46 -43.53 22.14 39.31
N GLN A 47 -42.98 23.09 40.07
CA GLN A 47 -42.09 22.82 41.22
C GLN A 47 -42.90 22.39 42.45
N PRO A 48 -42.32 21.60 43.37
CA PRO A 48 -42.04 22.17 44.69
C PRO A 48 -40.67 21.76 45.30
N VAL A 49 -40.39 22.32 46.48
CA VAL A 49 -39.07 22.32 47.16
C VAL A 49 -38.95 21.22 48.24
N ALA A 50 -37.71 20.81 48.49
CA ALA A 50 -37.16 19.84 49.45
C ALA A 50 -37.87 19.60 50.80
N GLN A 51 -37.76 18.36 51.31
CA GLN A 51 -37.29 18.13 52.70
C GLN A 51 -36.73 16.71 52.96
N GLU A 52 -35.79 16.67 53.91
CA GLU A 52 -35.44 15.64 54.90
C GLU A 52 -35.47 14.10 54.65
N SER A 53 -34.35 13.52 55.12
CA SER A 53 -34.09 12.16 55.59
C SER A 53 -35.23 11.28 56.12
N ALA A 54 -35.13 9.99 55.81
CA ALA A 54 -35.26 8.93 56.82
C ALA A 54 -34.37 7.72 56.46
N SER A 55 -33.81 7.06 57.47
CA SER A 55 -33.18 5.74 57.33
C SER A 55 -34.12 4.66 57.83
N PHE A 56 -33.97 3.41 57.36
CA PHE A 56 -34.36 2.24 58.15
C PHE A 56 -33.32 1.13 58.03
N ASN A 57 -33.24 0.34 59.09
CA ASN A 57 -32.19 -0.65 59.38
C ASN A 57 -32.87 -1.94 59.91
N THR A 58 -32.08 -2.88 60.45
CA THR A 58 -32.45 -4.25 60.90
C THR A 58 -32.66 -5.23 59.75
N GLY A 59 -32.22 -6.50 59.83
CA GLY A 59 -31.62 -7.26 60.94
C GLY A 59 -32.17 -8.70 60.98
N SER A 60 -31.59 -9.71 61.64
CA SER A 60 -30.36 -9.84 62.46
C SER A 60 -29.99 -11.33 62.61
N VAL A 61 -28.70 -11.65 62.88
CA VAL A 61 -28.14 -12.49 64.01
C VAL A 61 -28.97 -13.72 64.48
N ASN A 62 -28.44 -14.95 64.69
CA ASN A 62 -27.11 -15.48 65.13
C ASN A 62 -26.77 -16.84 64.41
N GLN A 63 -25.97 -17.86 64.82
CA GLN A 63 -25.07 -18.31 65.92
C GLN A 63 -24.13 -19.41 65.27
N ILE A 64 -22.85 -19.76 65.58
CA ILE A 64 -22.02 -19.92 66.81
C ILE A 64 -22.35 -21.21 67.62
N PRO A 65 -21.41 -22.13 67.99
CA PRO A 65 -19.98 -22.36 67.56
C PRO A 65 -19.51 -23.86 67.44
N THR A 66 -18.25 -24.13 67.03
CA THR A 66 -17.12 -24.71 67.84
C THR A 66 -15.90 -25.12 66.98
N ASP A 67 -14.70 -24.67 67.40
CA ASP A 67 -13.37 -25.34 67.47
C ASP A 67 -12.76 -26.10 66.25
N ASP A 68 -11.46 -25.96 65.89
CA ASP A 68 -10.34 -25.09 66.32
C ASP A 68 -9.32 -24.88 65.14
N GLY A 69 -8.09 -24.35 65.24
CA GLY A 69 -7.34 -23.71 66.34
C GLY A 69 -5.84 -23.44 66.03
N SER A 70 -5.36 -22.21 66.28
CA SER A 70 -3.93 -21.75 66.32
C SER A 70 -3.05 -21.84 65.04
N SER A 71 -2.10 -20.92 64.74
CA SER A 71 -1.72 -19.61 65.34
C SER A 71 -0.81 -18.76 64.42
N HIS A 72 -0.94 -17.41 64.51
CA HIS A 72 0.02 -16.30 64.24
C HIS A 72 1.24 -16.48 63.29
N ALA A 73 1.49 -15.66 62.26
CA ALA A 73 1.75 -14.19 62.20
C ALA A 73 3.15 -13.78 62.76
N SER A 74 3.90 -12.77 62.26
CA SER A 74 3.62 -11.62 61.36
C SER A 74 4.91 -11.03 60.72
N PHE A 75 4.78 -10.14 59.71
CA PHE A 75 5.70 -9.03 59.27
C PHE A 75 7.24 -9.18 59.27
N GLY A 76 7.94 -8.79 58.18
CA GLY A 76 9.40 -8.54 58.22
C GLY A 76 10.09 -8.06 56.93
N ARG A 77 10.39 -6.76 56.85
CA ARG A 77 11.12 -6.05 55.77
C ARG A 77 12.51 -6.60 55.38
N SER A 78 12.79 -6.62 54.06
CA SER A 78 14.04 -6.24 53.34
C SER A 78 15.43 -6.32 54.01
N SER A 79 16.40 -6.95 53.32
CA SER A 79 17.77 -6.39 53.17
C SER A 79 18.66 -7.13 52.14
N LEU A 80 19.45 -6.33 51.41
CA LEU A 80 20.84 -6.56 50.96
C LEU A 80 21.27 -7.81 50.14
N GLN A 81 21.78 -7.52 48.93
CA GLN A 81 22.91 -8.21 48.26
C GLN A 81 24.22 -8.11 49.09
N PRO A 82 25.37 -8.78 48.77
CA PRO A 82 25.72 -9.49 47.53
C PRO A 82 26.44 -10.86 47.71
N GLY A 83 26.88 -11.47 46.59
CA GLY A 83 28.31 -11.84 46.50
C GLY A 83 28.74 -13.33 46.40
N THR A 84 28.78 -13.84 45.17
CA THR A 84 29.92 -14.54 44.50
C THR A 84 30.70 -15.74 45.11
N ILE A 85 31.21 -16.59 44.19
CA ILE A 85 32.43 -17.44 44.24
C ILE A 85 32.33 -18.92 44.76
N GLN A 86 32.35 -19.83 43.76
CA GLN A 86 33.17 -21.05 43.61
C GLN A 86 33.13 -22.26 44.60
N GLN A 87 32.64 -23.39 44.04
CA GLN A 87 33.43 -24.61 43.70
C GLN A 87 33.73 -25.70 44.78
N VAL A 88 33.97 -26.92 44.26
CA VAL A 88 34.81 -28.04 44.75
C VAL A 88 34.09 -29.37 45.09
N ASN A 89 34.15 -30.28 44.09
CA ASN A 89 34.26 -31.76 44.13
C ASN A 89 33.15 -32.67 44.72
N GLY A 90 32.84 -33.76 43.98
CA GLY A 90 31.94 -34.83 44.45
C GLY A 90 31.59 -36.00 43.50
N THR A 91 32.53 -36.50 42.67
CA THR A 91 32.72 -37.91 42.21
C THR A 91 31.52 -38.92 42.24
N THR A 92 31.25 -39.75 41.20
CA THR A 92 32.13 -40.84 40.68
C THR A 92 31.59 -41.50 39.38
N THR A 93 32.51 -41.87 38.45
CA THR A 93 32.48 -43.03 37.49
C THR A 93 31.31 -43.22 36.49
N ALA A 94 31.47 -43.83 35.30
CA ALA A 94 32.56 -44.62 34.69
C ALA A 94 32.71 -44.36 33.16
N SER A 95 33.74 -44.95 32.53
CA SER A 95 34.09 -44.85 31.08
C SER A 95 33.47 -46.00 30.23
N VAL A 96 33.73 -46.17 28.92
CA VAL A 96 35.00 -46.51 28.22
C VAL A 96 35.02 -45.96 26.78
N ASP A 97 36.22 -45.66 26.25
CA ASP A 97 36.50 -45.15 24.89
C ASP A 97 37.85 -45.74 24.37
N PRO A 98 38.07 -45.92 23.04
CA PRO A 98 39.42 -46.16 22.50
C PRO A 98 39.79 -45.38 21.20
N ALA A 99 41.03 -44.91 21.13
CA ALA A 99 41.68 -44.23 19.98
C ALA A 99 43.05 -44.94 19.65
N PRO A 100 44.14 -44.34 19.09
CA PRO A 100 44.34 -43.10 18.27
C PRO A 100 45.38 -43.17 17.09
N LEU A 101 45.48 -42.09 16.27
CA LEU A 101 46.70 -41.54 15.58
C LEU A 101 47.34 -42.37 14.40
N PRO A 102 48.37 -41.88 13.61
CA PRO A 102 49.30 -40.72 13.81
C PRO A 102 49.78 -39.86 12.57
N ILE A 103 50.59 -38.80 12.85
CA ILE A 103 51.49 -37.94 11.99
C ILE A 103 50.84 -37.09 10.84
N GLN A 104 51.37 -35.94 10.33
CA GLN A 104 52.69 -35.26 10.44
C GLN A 104 52.66 -33.71 10.24
N THR A 105 53.66 -32.98 10.77
CA THR A 105 53.98 -31.53 10.57
C THR A 105 55.40 -31.37 9.96
N PRO A 106 55.93 -30.20 9.48
CA PRO A 106 56.18 -28.91 10.19
C PRO A 106 55.74 -27.70 9.30
N VAL A 107 56.15 -26.41 9.41
CA VAL A 107 57.19 -25.63 10.15
C VAL A 107 56.65 -24.21 10.48
N GLY A 108 57.33 -23.46 11.37
CA GLY A 108 57.17 -21.99 11.56
C GLY A 108 58.37 -21.18 11.00
N PRO A 109 58.81 -20.04 11.58
CA PRO A 109 58.66 -19.64 13.00
C PRO A 109 58.16 -18.20 13.27
N GLN A 110 57.97 -17.90 14.57
CA GLN A 110 57.67 -16.58 15.16
C GLN A 110 58.93 -15.95 15.79
N ILE A 111 58.95 -14.62 16.03
CA ILE A 111 59.64 -13.94 17.15
C ILE A 111 58.74 -12.78 17.65
N ALA A 112 58.86 -12.37 18.93
CA ALA A 112 58.03 -11.34 19.56
C ALA A 112 58.80 -10.44 20.57
N GLN A 113 58.08 -9.46 21.14
CA GLN A 113 58.37 -8.66 22.37
C GLN A 113 59.37 -7.48 22.32
N ALA A 114 58.78 -6.27 22.33
CA ALA A 114 58.93 -5.13 23.27
C ALA A 114 60.27 -4.80 23.98
N ILE A 115 60.58 -3.49 24.07
CA ILE A 115 60.96 -2.73 25.29
C ILE A 115 60.83 -1.20 25.04
N ASP A 116 60.86 -0.39 26.10
CA ASP A 116 60.38 1.01 26.22
C ASP A 116 61.52 2.08 26.21
N SER A 117 61.20 3.36 26.48
CA SER A 117 62.02 4.60 26.61
C SER A 117 62.31 5.39 25.30
N ASP A 118 62.41 6.73 25.27
CA ASP A 118 62.38 7.74 26.35
C ASP A 118 61.93 9.15 25.86
N LEU A 119 61.64 10.07 26.81
CA LEU A 119 61.65 11.58 26.81
C LEU A 119 61.62 12.40 25.47
N GLY A 120 60.98 13.59 25.34
CA GLY A 120 60.21 14.46 26.25
C GLY A 120 60.43 15.98 26.04
N SER A 121 59.50 16.84 26.52
CA SER A 121 59.59 18.33 26.74
C SER A 121 59.36 19.34 25.58
N ALA A 122 59.12 20.62 25.97
CA ALA A 122 58.82 21.85 25.18
C ALA A 122 57.52 21.81 24.32
N LEU A 123 56.45 22.59 24.53
CA LEU A 123 56.14 23.79 25.35
C LEU A 123 56.83 25.12 24.94
N THR A 124 56.06 26.23 25.03
CA THR A 124 56.42 27.66 24.88
C THR A 124 56.76 28.17 23.44
N ASP A 125 56.38 29.38 22.98
CA ASP A 125 55.50 30.41 23.58
C ASP A 125 55.00 31.55 22.63
N THR A 126 53.73 32.00 22.83
CA THR A 126 53.28 33.43 22.85
C THR A 126 53.01 34.20 21.50
N PRO A 127 52.37 35.42 21.49
CA PRO A 127 50.92 35.55 21.19
C PRO A 127 50.52 36.88 20.42
N ILE A 128 49.31 37.43 20.68
CA ILE A 128 48.85 38.85 20.44
C ILE A 128 48.55 39.20 18.95
N ASP A 129 47.50 39.93 18.53
CA ASP A 129 46.31 40.59 19.16
C ASP A 129 45.11 40.49 18.15
N SER A 130 43.82 40.40 18.52
CA SER A 130 42.84 41.42 18.96
C SER A 130 42.24 42.36 17.88
N ALA A 131 40.88 42.45 17.85
CA ALA A 131 40.02 43.40 17.11
C ALA A 131 40.16 43.46 15.55
N GLY A 132 39.26 44.06 14.76
CA GLY A 132 37.89 44.53 15.04
C GLY A 132 37.36 45.59 14.03
N ALA A 133 36.24 45.29 13.36
CA ALA A 133 35.34 46.19 12.60
C ALA A 133 35.74 46.75 11.20
N SER A 134 34.68 46.97 10.40
CA SER A 134 34.49 47.96 9.30
C SER A 134 35.20 47.84 7.93
N GLU A 135 34.33 47.80 6.89
CA GLU A 135 34.49 48.34 5.52
C GLU A 135 34.74 49.88 5.50
N PRO A 136 35.08 50.58 4.36
CA PRO A 136 34.69 50.29 2.96
C PRO A 136 35.73 50.63 1.83
N SER A 137 35.23 50.65 0.58
CA SER A 137 35.71 51.25 -0.70
C SER A 137 36.82 52.36 -0.66
N SER A 138 37.61 52.65 -1.72
CA SER A 138 37.25 52.78 -3.16
C SER A 138 38.46 52.87 -4.14
N ALA A 139 38.22 53.01 -5.45
CA ALA A 139 39.20 53.05 -6.57
C ALA A 139 40.02 54.37 -6.73
N PRO A 140 40.93 54.48 -7.74
CA PRO A 140 40.67 55.46 -8.82
C PRO A 140 41.19 55.15 -10.27
N LEU A 141 40.28 55.21 -11.25
CA LEU A 141 40.22 55.97 -12.53
C LEU A 141 41.42 56.21 -13.51
N GLN A 142 41.00 56.47 -14.77
CA GLN A 142 41.64 57.13 -15.95
C GLN A 142 42.19 56.19 -17.04
N PHE A 143 42.08 56.46 -18.36
CA PHE A 143 41.95 57.73 -19.12
C PHE A 143 40.81 57.79 -20.18
N ASN A 144 40.69 58.92 -20.90
CA ASN A 144 39.58 59.29 -21.78
C ASN A 144 40.05 60.10 -23.02
N SER A 145 39.45 59.90 -24.21
CA SER A 145 39.48 60.83 -25.38
C SER A 145 38.58 60.34 -26.54
N ALA A 146 38.12 61.24 -27.44
CA ALA A 146 37.00 60.99 -28.37
C ALA A 146 37.03 61.80 -29.68
N GLN A 147 36.24 61.40 -30.71
CA GLN A 147 35.56 62.32 -31.64
C GLN A 147 34.44 61.70 -32.53
N ILE A 148 33.21 62.22 -32.38
CA ILE A 148 32.18 62.64 -33.39
C ILE A 148 31.95 61.81 -34.69
N SER A 149 30.73 61.26 -34.90
CA SER A 149 29.71 61.82 -35.84
C SER A 149 28.33 61.08 -35.91
N THR A 150 27.25 61.80 -35.53
CA THR A 150 25.86 61.80 -36.10
C THR A 150 25.10 60.49 -36.48
N SER A 151 24.20 60.03 -35.58
CA SER A 151 22.70 60.14 -35.59
C SER A 151 21.93 60.55 -36.87
N PRO A 152 20.57 60.39 -36.97
CA PRO A 152 19.54 60.06 -35.94
C PRO A 152 18.55 58.91 -36.34
N GLY A 153 17.54 58.49 -35.56
CA GLY A 153 17.00 58.81 -34.22
C GLY A 153 15.61 58.14 -34.04
N GLY A 154 14.95 58.07 -32.88
CA GLY A 154 15.20 58.60 -31.53
C GLY A 154 14.63 57.68 -30.43
N ALA A 155 14.45 58.16 -29.18
CA ALA A 155 14.50 57.30 -27.98
C ALA A 155 13.31 57.33 -26.98
N MET A 156 13.28 56.26 -26.15
CA MET A 156 13.02 56.14 -24.69
C MET A 156 12.93 57.45 -23.86
N PRO A 157 12.37 57.51 -22.60
CA PRO A 157 12.25 56.40 -21.61
C PRO A 157 10.99 56.39 -20.69
N GLY A 158 10.95 55.50 -19.68
CA GLY A 158 10.06 55.62 -18.50
C GLY A 158 9.88 54.33 -17.67
N THR A 159 9.78 54.45 -16.35
CA THR A 159 9.56 53.34 -15.38
C THR A 159 8.31 53.57 -14.52
N LEU A 160 7.92 52.56 -13.71
CA LEU A 160 6.86 52.53 -12.68
C LEU A 160 5.44 52.15 -13.14
N ALA A 161 4.71 51.53 -12.22
CA ALA A 161 3.28 51.21 -12.25
C ALA A 161 2.53 52.11 -11.23
N PRO A 162 1.20 51.97 -10.98
CA PRO A 162 0.13 51.29 -11.74
C PRO A 162 -1.01 52.25 -12.15
N SER A 163 -1.96 51.86 -13.03
CA SER A 163 -3.36 52.38 -12.99
C SER A 163 -4.33 51.76 -14.01
N THR A 164 -5.61 51.98 -13.69
CA THR A 164 -6.87 51.68 -14.39
C THR A 164 -7.02 52.14 -15.86
N GLY A 165 -7.56 51.26 -16.71
CA GLY A 165 -8.93 51.47 -17.24
C GLY A 165 -9.20 52.32 -18.50
N GLY A 166 -9.17 51.68 -19.68
CA GLY A 166 -10.26 51.76 -20.68
C GLY A 166 -10.18 52.77 -21.85
N GLY A 167 -10.53 52.32 -23.07
CA GLY A 167 -10.70 53.21 -24.24
C GLY A 167 -10.85 52.49 -25.60
N ARG A 168 -12.10 52.37 -26.09
CA ARG A 168 -12.59 51.82 -27.39
C ARG A 168 -11.73 52.10 -28.65
N GLY A 169 -11.74 51.28 -29.71
CA GLY A 169 -12.43 49.99 -29.94
C GLY A 169 -12.83 49.74 -31.43
N GLY A 170 -13.31 48.52 -31.74
CA GLY A 170 -13.82 48.09 -33.06
C GLY A 170 -12.81 47.30 -33.93
N SER A 171 -13.20 46.28 -34.73
CA SER A 171 -14.52 45.65 -34.88
C SER A 171 -14.49 44.29 -35.64
N ALA A 172 -15.08 43.24 -35.04
CA ALA A 172 -15.54 41.97 -35.67
C ALA A 172 -14.48 41.01 -36.28
N PRO A 173 -14.80 39.71 -36.56
CA PRO A 173 -16.03 38.95 -36.27
C PRO A 173 -15.84 37.80 -35.26
N SER A 174 -16.88 37.00 -35.05
CA SER A 174 -16.98 35.98 -33.98
C SER A 174 -17.03 34.53 -34.48
N THR A 175 -16.36 33.62 -33.77
CA THR A 175 -16.87 32.27 -33.44
C THR A 175 -16.46 31.93 -32.00
N THR A 176 -17.30 31.18 -31.27
CA THR A 176 -17.02 30.82 -29.85
C THR A 176 -17.61 29.44 -29.56
N PRO A 177 -16.88 28.50 -28.95
CA PRO A 177 -17.43 27.23 -28.48
C PRO A 177 -18.33 27.43 -27.24
N PRO A 178 -19.24 26.49 -26.93
CA PRO A 178 -20.22 26.65 -25.87
C PRO A 178 -19.64 26.45 -24.46
N VAL A 179 -20.11 27.26 -23.51
CA VAL A 179 -19.84 27.12 -22.07
C VAL A 179 -20.64 25.93 -21.50
N ARG A 180 -20.00 25.07 -20.69
CA ARG A 180 -20.69 23.99 -19.97
C ARG A 180 -21.50 24.57 -18.79
N THR A 181 -22.76 24.14 -18.65
CA THR A 181 -23.60 24.47 -17.48
C THR A 181 -24.34 23.24 -16.96
N ALA A 182 -23.63 22.42 -16.17
CA ALA A 182 -24.19 21.49 -15.19
C ALA A 182 -23.02 21.03 -14.30
N ALA A 183 -23.12 21.27 -12.98
CA ALA A 183 -22.38 20.46 -12.02
C ALA A 183 -23.06 19.08 -11.98
N SER A 184 -22.30 18.00 -11.94
CA SER A 184 -22.88 16.65 -11.80
C SER A 184 -23.43 16.45 -10.38
N ALA A 185 -24.33 15.48 -10.23
CA ALA A 185 -24.96 15.21 -8.94
C ALA A 185 -23.95 14.75 -7.87
N GLU A 186 -22.82 14.13 -8.26
CA GLU A 186 -21.77 13.72 -7.33
C GLU A 186 -21.20 14.89 -6.51
N MET A 187 -21.05 16.06 -7.13
CA MET A 187 -20.52 17.28 -6.49
C MET A 187 -21.41 17.79 -5.33
N GLN A 188 -22.66 17.31 -5.21
CA GLN A 188 -23.57 17.63 -4.11
C GLN A 188 -23.69 16.52 -3.05
N LEU A 189 -23.01 15.38 -3.22
CA LEU A 189 -22.91 14.35 -2.19
C LEU A 189 -21.73 14.59 -1.25
N ALA A 190 -20.56 14.99 -1.76
CA ALA A 190 -19.37 15.25 -0.92
C ALA A 190 -19.62 16.27 0.21
N ALA A 191 -20.54 17.23 0.00
CA ALA A 191 -20.95 18.20 1.01
C ALA A 191 -21.93 17.65 2.08
N LYS A 192 -22.15 16.33 2.14
CA LYS A 192 -23.01 15.64 3.11
C LYS A 192 -22.35 14.34 3.57
N GLY A 193 -22.06 14.24 4.87
CA GLY A 193 -21.66 12.96 5.48
C GLY A 193 -22.81 11.96 5.45
N GLU A 194 -22.85 11.12 4.41
CA GLU A 194 -23.93 10.15 4.19
C GLU A 194 -23.55 8.74 4.70
N SER A 195 -23.99 8.39 5.91
CA SER A 195 -23.97 6.99 6.37
C SER A 195 -24.65 6.07 5.34
N ALA A 196 -24.06 4.91 5.10
CA ALA A 196 -24.41 4.01 4.00
C ALA A 196 -25.60 3.08 4.26
N VAL A 197 -26.23 3.13 5.44
CA VAL A 197 -27.43 2.33 5.77
C VAL A 197 -28.68 3.18 5.60
N GLY A 198 -29.47 2.88 4.57
CA GLY A 198 -30.76 3.54 4.27
C GLY A 198 -31.93 2.59 4.43
N GLY A 199 -32.96 3.01 5.18
CA GLY A 199 -34.18 2.24 5.39
C GLY A 199 -35.01 2.05 4.10
N PRO A 200 -36.02 1.15 4.13
CA PRO A 200 -36.66 0.64 2.92
C PRO A 200 -37.71 1.58 2.29
N GLN A 201 -37.30 2.71 1.73
CA GLN A 201 -37.93 3.43 0.58
C GLN A 201 -37.27 4.80 0.28
N ASP A 202 -36.40 4.88 -0.74
CA ASP A 202 -36.34 6.02 -1.67
C ASP A 202 -35.75 5.55 -3.02
N SER A 203 -36.03 6.28 -4.11
CA SER A 203 -35.57 5.97 -5.47
C SER A 203 -34.72 7.10 -6.05
N SER A 204 -33.80 7.65 -5.25
CA SER A 204 -32.77 8.60 -5.66
C SER A 204 -31.38 7.99 -5.44
N GLY A 205 -30.60 7.87 -6.51
CA GLY A 205 -29.50 6.89 -6.58
C GLY A 205 -28.21 7.31 -5.89
N SER A 206 -27.65 6.40 -5.08
CA SER A 206 -26.23 6.40 -4.67
C SER A 206 -25.77 5.16 -3.87
N LYS A 207 -26.69 4.30 -3.38
CA LYS A 207 -26.41 3.22 -2.42
C LYS A 207 -26.82 1.85 -2.97
N LEU A 208 -26.13 0.78 -2.54
CA LEU A 208 -26.51 -0.61 -2.82
C LEU A 208 -27.89 -0.88 -2.19
N SER A 209 -28.80 -1.52 -2.93
CA SER A 209 -30.13 -1.82 -2.38
C SER A 209 -30.08 -3.06 -1.48
N ALA A 210 -31.05 -3.20 -0.57
CA ALA A 210 -31.22 -4.43 0.20
C ALA A 210 -31.41 -5.68 -0.69
N GLN A 211 -31.85 -5.53 -1.94
CA GLN A 211 -31.92 -6.63 -2.91
C GLN A 211 -30.57 -6.97 -3.53
N ASP A 212 -29.65 -6.00 -3.66
CA ASP A 212 -28.29 -6.26 -4.13
C ASP A 212 -27.44 -6.88 -3.02
N LEU A 213 -27.62 -6.40 -1.79
CA LEU A 213 -26.98 -6.99 -0.61
C LEU A 213 -27.49 -8.43 -0.34
N ALA A 214 -28.77 -8.71 -0.59
CA ALA A 214 -29.31 -10.07 -0.50
C ALA A 214 -28.77 -11.04 -1.58
N LYS A 215 -28.29 -10.56 -2.73
CA LYS A 215 -27.61 -11.42 -3.73
C LYS A 215 -26.25 -11.90 -3.23
N LEU A 216 -25.60 -11.12 -2.37
CA LEU A 216 -24.37 -11.49 -1.65
C LEU A 216 -24.65 -12.43 -0.45
N GLY A 217 -25.86 -12.99 -0.37
CA GLY A 217 -26.32 -13.82 0.74
C GLY A 217 -26.59 -13.07 2.05
N LEU A 218 -26.37 -11.76 2.13
CA LEU A 218 -26.38 -11.03 3.41
C LEU A 218 -27.79 -11.00 4.03
N GLN A 219 -27.90 -11.44 5.29
CA GLN A 219 -29.11 -11.33 6.10
C GLN A 219 -29.13 -10.01 6.87
N PHE A 220 -30.32 -9.44 7.04
CA PHE A 220 -30.55 -8.18 7.74
C PHE A 220 -31.62 -8.34 8.83
N ASP A 221 -31.47 -7.59 9.92
CA ASP A 221 -32.52 -7.46 10.93
C ASP A 221 -33.61 -6.44 10.52
N ALA A 222 -34.60 -6.24 11.39
CA ALA A 222 -35.70 -5.31 11.15
C ALA A 222 -35.30 -3.82 11.20
N ASP A 223 -34.12 -3.51 11.76
CA ASP A 223 -33.56 -2.15 11.83
C ASP A 223 -32.62 -1.86 10.65
N GLY A 224 -32.30 -2.86 9.82
CA GLY A 224 -31.44 -2.77 8.65
C GLY A 224 -29.96 -3.02 8.93
N ASN A 225 -29.59 -3.53 10.11
CA ASN A 225 -28.23 -3.98 10.37
C ASN A 225 -28.01 -5.34 9.69
N ALA A 226 -26.81 -5.56 9.15
CA ALA A 226 -26.42 -6.87 8.63
C ALA A 226 -26.14 -7.83 9.80
N ILE A 227 -26.72 -9.02 9.77
CA ILE A 227 -26.70 -9.99 10.89
C ILE A 227 -26.09 -11.36 10.52
N GLY A 228 -25.54 -11.49 9.32
CA GLY A 228 -24.79 -12.66 8.87
C GLY A 228 -25.01 -13.00 7.40
N LEU A 229 -24.66 -14.23 7.02
CA LEU A 229 -24.87 -14.78 5.68
C LEU A 229 -25.96 -15.87 5.72
N GLY A 230 -26.85 -15.84 4.74
CA GLY A 230 -27.93 -16.78 4.52
C GLY A 230 -27.41 -18.04 3.83
N ASN A 231 -27.38 -19.14 4.59
CA ASN A 231 -26.54 -20.31 4.36
C ASN A 231 -25.05 -20.01 4.52
N LYS A 232 -24.30 -21.02 4.96
CA LYS A 232 -22.84 -20.94 5.03
C LYS A 232 -22.28 -21.07 3.62
N ILE A 233 -21.55 -20.04 3.17
CA ILE A 233 -20.48 -20.27 2.19
C ILE A 233 -19.47 -21.20 2.89
N GLY A 234 -19.04 -22.27 2.22
CA GLY A 234 -18.06 -23.22 2.78
C GLY A 234 -18.61 -24.39 3.62
N THR A 235 -19.68 -25.07 3.20
CA THR A 235 -19.90 -26.49 3.56
C THR A 235 -19.63 -27.39 2.36
N HIS A 236 -18.92 -28.52 2.56
CA HIS A 236 -18.46 -29.41 1.49
C HIS A 236 -19.60 -30.17 0.79
N ASP A 237 -20.33 -29.47 -0.08
CA ASP A 237 -21.29 -30.05 -1.02
C ASP A 237 -20.56 -30.42 -2.32
N LEU A 238 -19.73 -31.46 -2.25
CA LEU A 238 -19.19 -32.16 -3.42
C LEU A 238 -20.37 -32.63 -4.29
N TRP A 239 -20.59 -32.02 -5.46
CA TRP A 239 -21.86 -32.17 -6.17
C TRP A 239 -22.17 -33.61 -6.62
N TRP A 240 -21.15 -34.44 -6.84
CA TRP A 240 -21.31 -35.86 -7.17
C TRP A 240 -21.67 -36.75 -5.97
N LYS A 241 -21.58 -36.28 -4.72
CA LYS A 241 -21.81 -37.14 -3.52
C LYS A 241 -23.26 -37.63 -3.41
N ASP A 242 -24.20 -36.84 -3.92
CA ASP A 242 -25.63 -37.11 -3.93
C ASP A 242 -26.12 -37.62 -5.31
N ALA A 243 -25.19 -37.90 -6.24
CA ALA A 243 -25.50 -38.49 -7.54
C ALA A 243 -25.99 -39.94 -7.39
N SER A 244 -26.90 -40.37 -8.26
CA SER A 244 -27.46 -41.74 -8.23
C SER A 244 -26.50 -42.84 -8.72
N GLY A 245 -25.31 -42.46 -9.18
CA GLY A 245 -24.22 -43.30 -9.64
C GLY A 245 -23.09 -42.44 -10.24
N PRO A 246 -22.02 -43.05 -10.78
CA PRO A 246 -20.90 -42.31 -11.36
C PRO A 246 -21.30 -41.35 -12.48
N THR A 247 -20.82 -40.11 -12.41
CA THR A 247 -21.03 -39.09 -13.44
C THR A 247 -20.00 -39.25 -14.55
N THR A 248 -20.47 -39.21 -15.81
CA THR A 248 -19.58 -39.11 -16.98
C THR A 248 -19.27 -37.65 -17.26
N VAL A 249 -18.04 -37.22 -16.98
CA VAL A 249 -17.52 -35.93 -17.46
C VAL A 249 -16.89 -36.17 -18.83
N ARG A 250 -17.15 -35.28 -19.78
CA ARG A 250 -16.59 -35.40 -21.14
C ARG A 250 -15.43 -34.44 -21.33
N TYR A 251 -14.49 -34.79 -22.20
CA TYR A 251 -13.39 -33.91 -22.56
C TYR A 251 -13.02 -34.03 -24.04
N ASP A 252 -12.28 -33.05 -24.56
CA ASP A 252 -11.62 -33.16 -25.86
C ASP A 252 -10.41 -32.19 -25.98
N PHE A 253 -9.63 -32.32 -27.06
CA PHE A 253 -8.45 -31.49 -27.36
C PHE A 253 -8.69 -30.63 -28.62
N ARG A 254 -9.50 -29.58 -28.50
CA ARG A 254 -9.98 -28.75 -29.62
C ARG A 254 -9.29 -27.40 -29.69
N ASN A 255 -9.31 -26.78 -30.88
CA ASN A 255 -9.09 -25.34 -31.04
C ASN A 255 -10.13 -24.57 -30.23
N GLN A 256 -9.75 -23.45 -29.61
CA GLN A 256 -10.61 -22.66 -28.73
C GLN A 256 -10.82 -21.26 -29.31
N ASN A 257 -12.07 -20.82 -29.47
CA ASN A 257 -12.44 -19.49 -30.01
C ASN A 257 -11.69 -19.05 -31.29
N GLY A 258 -11.35 -20.02 -32.16
CA GLY A 258 -10.64 -19.78 -33.42
C GLY A 258 -9.09 -19.81 -33.33
N PHE A 259 -8.53 -19.90 -32.12
CA PHE A 259 -7.10 -20.09 -31.91
C PHE A 259 -6.71 -21.56 -32.01
N GLN A 260 -5.53 -21.84 -32.56
CA GLN A 260 -5.03 -23.21 -32.71
C GLN A 260 -4.60 -23.79 -31.36
N ASN A 261 -5.07 -24.99 -31.04
CA ASN A 261 -4.54 -25.81 -29.96
C ASN A 261 -3.21 -26.45 -30.40
N GLN A 262 -2.17 -26.22 -29.62
CA GLN A 262 -0.79 -26.62 -29.89
C GLN A 262 -0.35 -27.86 -29.09
N ILE A 263 -1.27 -28.45 -28.30
CA ILE A 263 -0.97 -29.59 -27.43
C ILE A 263 -0.46 -30.81 -28.23
N THR A 264 0.74 -31.27 -27.86
CA THR A 264 1.39 -32.44 -28.50
C THR A 264 0.77 -33.75 -28.03
N ASP A 265 0.99 -34.84 -28.76
CA ASP A 265 0.42 -36.15 -28.40
C ASP A 265 1.00 -36.71 -27.07
N GLU A 266 2.21 -36.31 -26.70
CA GLU A 266 2.83 -36.65 -25.40
C GLU A 266 2.16 -35.87 -24.25
N GLN A 267 1.83 -34.59 -24.47
CA GLN A 267 1.07 -33.78 -23.52
C GLN A 267 -0.39 -34.26 -23.40
N LYS A 268 -1.04 -34.68 -24.49
CA LYS A 268 -2.37 -35.34 -24.42
C LYS A 268 -2.34 -36.60 -23.54
N ALA A 269 -1.25 -37.39 -23.60
CA ALA A 269 -1.11 -38.57 -22.76
C ALA A 269 -0.97 -38.22 -21.26
N LEU A 270 -0.21 -37.18 -20.90
CA LEU A 270 -0.13 -36.70 -19.52
C LEU A 270 -1.45 -36.08 -19.03
N ALA A 271 -2.17 -35.34 -19.88
CA ALA A 271 -3.49 -34.83 -19.55
C ALA A 271 -4.49 -35.97 -19.26
N VAL A 272 -4.50 -37.00 -20.11
CA VAL A 272 -5.32 -38.22 -19.90
C VAL A 272 -4.93 -38.96 -18.61
N GLN A 273 -3.66 -38.94 -18.20
CA GLN A 273 -3.25 -39.48 -16.90
C GLN A 273 -3.84 -38.67 -15.73
N ALA A 274 -3.76 -37.33 -15.77
CA ALA A 274 -4.37 -36.47 -14.75
C ALA A 274 -5.89 -36.71 -14.62
N LEU A 275 -6.61 -36.90 -15.74
CA LEU A 275 -8.03 -37.28 -15.73
C LEU A 275 -8.27 -38.64 -15.04
N GLN A 276 -7.44 -39.65 -15.32
CA GLN A 276 -7.53 -40.95 -14.66
C GLN A 276 -7.23 -40.88 -13.16
N ASP A 277 -6.33 -39.99 -12.75
CA ASP A 277 -5.98 -39.78 -11.34
C ASP A 277 -7.11 -39.05 -10.59
N TRP A 278 -7.78 -38.06 -11.19
CA TRP A 278 -9.03 -37.46 -10.68
C TRP A 278 -10.17 -38.50 -10.56
N SER A 279 -10.35 -39.36 -11.57
CA SER A 279 -11.30 -40.49 -11.48
C SER A 279 -10.94 -41.46 -10.35
N THR A 280 -9.65 -41.65 -10.06
CA THR A 280 -9.19 -42.54 -8.98
C THR A 280 -9.38 -41.89 -7.61
N ALA A 281 -9.03 -40.61 -7.46
CA ALA A 281 -9.18 -39.83 -6.24
C ALA A 281 -10.64 -39.69 -5.80
N THR A 282 -11.56 -39.51 -6.74
CA THR A 282 -13.02 -39.50 -6.49
C THR A 282 -13.62 -40.91 -6.25
N GLY A 283 -12.79 -41.95 -6.14
CA GLY A 283 -13.24 -43.32 -5.90
C GLY A 283 -14.06 -43.92 -7.06
N GLY A 284 -13.90 -43.39 -8.27
CA GLY A 284 -14.68 -43.76 -9.46
C GLY A 284 -16.05 -43.09 -9.56
N GLN A 285 -16.34 -42.05 -8.77
CA GLN A 285 -17.59 -41.29 -8.89
C GLN A 285 -17.58 -40.28 -10.06
N ILE A 286 -16.40 -39.85 -10.52
CA ILE A 286 -16.23 -39.12 -11.77
C ILE A 286 -15.51 -40.05 -12.77
N VAL A 287 -16.03 -40.15 -13.99
CA VAL A 287 -15.45 -40.95 -15.08
C VAL A 287 -15.28 -40.05 -16.31
N PHE A 288 -14.02 -39.84 -16.72
CA PHE A 288 -13.72 -39.03 -17.91
C PHE A 288 -13.81 -39.85 -19.20
N VAL A 289 -14.49 -39.29 -20.21
CA VAL A 289 -14.65 -39.90 -21.54
C VAL A 289 -14.37 -38.87 -22.63
N GLN A 290 -13.49 -39.18 -23.58
CA GLN A 290 -13.26 -38.28 -24.72
C GLN A 290 -14.47 -38.31 -25.66
N ASP A 291 -15.04 -37.14 -25.97
CA ASP A 291 -16.15 -36.99 -26.90
C ASP A 291 -15.86 -35.90 -27.94
N THR A 292 -15.46 -36.32 -29.14
CA THR A 292 -15.18 -35.43 -30.27
C THR A 292 -16.45 -34.96 -31.01
N THR A 293 -17.63 -35.19 -30.44
CA THR A 293 -18.94 -34.91 -31.07
C THR A 293 -19.90 -34.09 -30.21
N ALA A 294 -19.72 -34.09 -28.88
CA ALA A 294 -20.40 -33.19 -27.96
C ALA A 294 -20.09 -31.70 -28.28
N PRO A 295 -21.03 -30.76 -28.05
CA PRO A 295 -20.76 -29.33 -28.16
C PRO A 295 -19.78 -28.86 -27.07
N GLU A 296 -19.21 -27.66 -27.23
CA GLU A 296 -18.25 -27.09 -26.26
C GLU A 296 -18.87 -26.86 -24.87
N SER A 297 -20.18 -26.57 -24.77
CA SER A 297 -20.91 -26.50 -23.50
C SER A 297 -21.22 -27.87 -22.86
N GLN A 298 -20.56 -28.94 -23.29
CA GLN A 298 -20.74 -30.30 -22.74
C GLN A 298 -19.42 -31.10 -22.71
N ILE A 299 -18.28 -30.40 -22.67
CA ILE A 299 -16.94 -30.97 -22.49
C ILE A 299 -16.07 -30.04 -21.63
N ILE A 300 -15.04 -30.60 -21.00
CA ILE A 300 -13.82 -29.85 -20.68
C ILE A 300 -12.94 -29.80 -21.94
N ASN A 301 -12.68 -28.62 -22.50
CA ASN A 301 -11.71 -28.47 -23.59
C ASN A 301 -10.30 -28.26 -23.02
N ILE A 302 -9.37 -29.14 -23.37
CA ILE A 302 -8.00 -29.16 -22.82
C ILE A 302 -7.02 -28.75 -23.92
N GLY A 303 -6.07 -27.86 -23.64
CA GLY A 303 -5.13 -27.42 -24.66
C GLY A 303 -3.95 -26.58 -24.20
N ILE A 304 -3.09 -26.29 -25.18
CA ILE A 304 -2.03 -25.27 -25.10
C ILE A 304 -2.29 -24.25 -26.21
N GLY A 305 -2.19 -22.96 -25.93
CA GLY A 305 -2.36 -21.94 -26.96
C GLY A 305 -2.03 -20.53 -26.50
N ASP A 306 -2.41 -19.55 -27.33
CA ASP A 306 -2.49 -18.15 -26.90
C ASP A 306 -3.64 -18.04 -25.88
N LEU A 307 -3.43 -17.35 -24.76
CA LEU A 307 -4.46 -17.15 -23.74
C LEU A 307 -5.61 -16.25 -24.23
N GLN A 308 -5.44 -15.53 -25.36
CA GLN A 308 -6.53 -14.77 -25.99
C GLN A 308 -7.67 -15.69 -26.46
N ALA A 309 -7.39 -16.99 -26.64
CA ALA A 309 -8.42 -18.00 -26.89
C ALA A 309 -9.46 -18.08 -25.76
N VAL A 310 -9.10 -17.69 -24.54
CA VAL A 310 -9.95 -17.73 -23.35
C VAL A 310 -10.19 -16.34 -22.76
N GLY A 311 -9.96 -15.28 -23.54
CA GLY A 311 -10.23 -13.89 -23.18
C GLY A 311 -9.10 -13.14 -22.47
N TYR A 312 -7.95 -13.79 -22.20
CA TYR A 312 -6.83 -13.20 -21.48
C TYR A 312 -5.70 -12.77 -22.42
N THR A 313 -5.23 -11.53 -22.33
CA THR A 313 -3.99 -11.13 -23.01
C THR A 313 -2.78 -11.67 -22.23
N GLY A 314 -2.02 -12.59 -22.83
CA GLY A 314 -0.91 -13.27 -22.16
C GLY A 314 0.17 -12.32 -21.63
N GLY A 315 0.56 -12.56 -20.37
CA GLY A 315 1.71 -11.97 -19.69
C GLY A 315 2.17 -12.98 -18.63
N ALA A 316 3.48 -13.18 -18.49
CA ALA A 316 4.03 -14.43 -17.94
C ALA A 316 3.79 -14.71 -16.44
N SER A 317 3.03 -13.87 -15.72
CA SER A 317 2.54 -14.24 -14.38
C SER A 317 1.49 -15.35 -14.43
N VAL A 318 0.69 -15.42 -15.51
CA VAL A 318 -0.31 -16.48 -15.72
C VAL A 318 0.28 -17.54 -16.64
N ILE A 319 0.38 -18.77 -16.15
CA ILE A 319 0.96 -19.90 -16.90
C ILE A 319 -0.10 -20.87 -17.43
N SER A 320 -1.32 -20.79 -16.89
CA SER A 320 -2.51 -21.49 -17.38
C SER A 320 -3.81 -20.87 -16.83
N LEU A 321 -4.95 -21.28 -17.40
CA LEU A 321 -6.30 -20.87 -17.02
C LEU A 321 -7.25 -22.07 -17.02
N GLY A 322 -8.11 -22.16 -16.01
CA GLY A 322 -9.09 -23.23 -15.87
C GLY A 322 -10.38 -22.81 -15.17
N GLY A 323 -11.44 -23.57 -15.38
CA GLY A 323 -12.77 -23.25 -14.85
C GLY A 323 -13.89 -23.90 -15.66
N GLY A 324 -15.11 -23.87 -15.13
CA GLY A 324 -16.24 -24.56 -15.74
C GLY A 324 -17.60 -24.27 -15.13
N GLN A 325 -18.60 -25.05 -15.53
CA GLN A 325 -19.98 -24.98 -15.06
C GLN A 325 -20.60 -26.38 -15.03
N VAL A 326 -20.90 -26.83 -13.82
CA VAL A 326 -21.63 -28.07 -13.58
C VAL A 326 -23.13 -27.79 -13.61
N THR A 327 -23.85 -28.45 -14.52
CA THR A 327 -25.30 -28.33 -14.71
C THR A 327 -26.01 -29.59 -14.25
N LEU A 328 -26.98 -29.45 -13.34
CA LEU A 328 -27.91 -30.50 -12.97
C LEU A 328 -29.03 -30.58 -14.01
N MET A 329 -29.06 -31.71 -14.75
CA MET A 329 -30.01 -31.97 -15.83
C MET A 329 -31.38 -32.44 -15.27
N PRO A 330 -32.49 -32.28 -16.02
CA PRO A 330 -33.84 -32.64 -15.55
C PRO A 330 -34.08 -34.13 -15.26
N ASP A 331 -33.17 -35.02 -15.65
CA ASP A 331 -33.21 -36.46 -15.37
C ASP A 331 -32.39 -36.86 -14.12
N GLY A 332 -31.73 -35.90 -13.46
CA GLY A 332 -30.87 -36.15 -12.30
C GLY A 332 -29.43 -36.53 -12.65
N SER A 333 -29.03 -36.47 -13.92
CA SER A 333 -27.63 -36.51 -14.31
C SER A 333 -26.97 -35.13 -14.19
N PHE A 334 -25.65 -35.11 -14.05
CA PHE A 334 -24.86 -33.89 -14.16
C PHE A 334 -24.20 -33.82 -15.55
N ASN A 335 -24.07 -32.60 -16.06
CA ASN A 335 -23.37 -32.29 -17.31
C ASN A 335 -22.34 -31.20 -17.01
N ASP A 336 -21.16 -31.31 -17.58
CA ASP A 336 -20.02 -30.46 -17.23
C ASP A 336 -19.43 -29.79 -18.47
N ALA A 337 -19.16 -28.50 -18.35
CA ALA A 337 -18.65 -27.64 -19.41
C ALA A 337 -17.46 -26.86 -18.85
N GLY A 338 -16.28 -26.96 -19.44
CA GLY A 338 -15.08 -26.42 -18.83
C GLY A 338 -13.92 -26.19 -19.78
N ILE A 339 -12.87 -25.59 -19.25
CA ILE A 339 -11.63 -25.26 -19.95
C ILE A 339 -10.45 -25.62 -19.05
N ALA A 340 -9.38 -26.12 -19.66
CA ALA A 340 -8.05 -26.21 -19.07
C ALA A 340 -7.02 -25.81 -20.15
N TRP A 341 -6.60 -24.55 -20.14
CA TRP A 341 -5.85 -23.92 -21.24
C TRP A 341 -4.51 -23.36 -20.78
N LEU A 342 -3.43 -23.96 -21.27
CA LEU A 342 -2.06 -23.70 -20.83
C LEU A 342 -1.35 -22.74 -21.82
N ASP A 343 -0.49 -21.86 -21.32
CA ASP A 343 0.16 -20.83 -22.16
C ASP A 343 1.25 -21.42 -23.08
N ALA A 344 1.10 -21.20 -24.39
CA ALA A 344 2.06 -21.60 -25.42
C ALA A 344 3.41 -20.86 -25.35
N SER A 345 3.52 -19.76 -24.60
CA SER A 345 4.81 -19.07 -24.38
C SER A 345 5.73 -19.79 -23.39
N GLN A 346 5.18 -20.65 -22.53
CA GLN A 346 5.90 -21.32 -21.45
C GLN A 346 6.66 -22.57 -21.91
N LYS A 347 7.60 -23.01 -21.06
CA LYS A 347 8.39 -24.23 -21.29
C LYS A 347 7.91 -25.35 -20.38
N TRP A 348 7.58 -26.48 -20.99
CA TRP A 348 6.91 -27.60 -20.34
C TRP A 348 7.89 -28.76 -20.07
N SER A 349 7.93 -29.21 -18.81
CA SER A 349 8.54 -30.46 -18.40
C SER A 349 7.54 -31.60 -18.55
N MET A 350 8.02 -32.75 -18.99
CA MET A 350 7.23 -33.97 -19.19
C MET A 350 7.44 -34.99 -18.04
N SER A 351 7.94 -34.53 -16.90
CA SER A 351 8.36 -35.38 -15.77
C SER A 351 7.22 -35.64 -14.77
N ASN A 352 6.48 -36.73 -15.00
CA ASN A 352 5.67 -37.37 -13.94
C ASN A 352 6.49 -37.98 -12.77
N THR A 353 7.80 -37.68 -12.69
CA THR A 353 8.77 -38.26 -11.74
C THR A 353 9.23 -37.31 -10.62
N GLY A 354 8.66 -36.10 -10.52
CA GLY A 354 8.98 -35.16 -9.45
C GLY A 354 10.24 -34.30 -9.67
N LEU A 355 10.81 -34.27 -10.88
CA LEU A 355 12.05 -33.55 -11.18
C LEU A 355 11.80 -32.32 -12.06
N ASN A 356 11.96 -31.13 -11.48
CA ASN A 356 12.01 -29.87 -12.24
C ASN A 356 13.32 -29.77 -13.03
N LEU A 357 13.23 -29.40 -14.31
CA LEU A 357 14.35 -28.79 -15.03
C LEU A 357 14.32 -27.27 -14.82
N SER A 358 15.49 -26.62 -14.83
CA SER A 358 15.59 -25.19 -14.56
C SER A 358 14.88 -24.36 -15.64
N GLY A 359 13.88 -23.57 -15.27
CA GLY A 359 13.10 -22.74 -16.20
C GLY A 359 12.08 -23.53 -17.03
N THR A 360 11.47 -24.56 -16.45
CA THR A 360 10.34 -25.31 -17.01
C THR A 360 9.29 -25.61 -15.93
N TYR A 361 8.01 -25.61 -16.28
CA TYR A 361 6.91 -26.02 -15.39
C TYR A 361 6.47 -27.45 -15.70
N ASP A 362 6.03 -28.22 -14.70
CA ASP A 362 5.54 -29.58 -14.89
C ASP A 362 4.14 -29.60 -15.52
N PHE A 363 4.05 -30.16 -16.73
CA PHE A 363 2.79 -30.17 -17.49
C PHE A 363 1.69 -30.96 -16.78
N TYR A 364 2.02 -32.09 -16.14
CA TYR A 364 1.04 -32.94 -15.45
C TYR A 364 0.38 -32.19 -14.29
N THR A 365 1.18 -31.53 -13.45
CA THR A 365 0.71 -30.78 -12.28
C THR A 365 -0.28 -29.70 -12.69
N ILE A 366 0.07 -28.96 -13.73
CA ILE A 366 -0.70 -27.80 -14.19
C ILE A 366 -2.00 -28.24 -14.85
N VAL A 367 -1.98 -29.22 -15.76
CA VAL A 367 -3.23 -29.71 -16.36
C VAL A 367 -4.14 -30.42 -15.34
N ALA A 368 -3.58 -31.01 -14.27
CA ALA A 368 -4.36 -31.57 -13.17
C ALA A 368 -5.04 -30.49 -12.32
N HIS A 369 -4.35 -29.38 -12.02
CA HIS A 369 -4.90 -28.21 -11.32
C HIS A 369 -6.07 -27.60 -12.08
N GLU A 370 -5.89 -27.29 -13.37
CA GLU A 370 -6.93 -26.63 -14.18
C GLU A 370 -8.15 -27.53 -14.44
N VAL A 371 -7.98 -28.85 -14.49
CA VAL A 371 -9.10 -29.81 -14.48
C VAL A 371 -9.86 -29.75 -13.16
N GLY A 372 -9.19 -29.53 -12.03
CA GLY A 372 -9.85 -29.32 -10.74
C GLY A 372 -10.74 -28.07 -10.73
N HIS A 373 -10.27 -26.96 -11.30
CA HIS A 373 -11.09 -25.77 -11.49
C HIS A 373 -12.29 -26.01 -12.43
N ALA A 374 -12.10 -26.76 -13.51
CA ALA A 374 -13.20 -27.18 -14.38
C ALA A 374 -14.26 -28.02 -13.64
N LEU A 375 -13.83 -28.98 -12.81
CA LEU A 375 -14.72 -29.76 -11.92
C LEU A 375 -15.42 -28.91 -10.84
N GLY A 376 -14.92 -27.70 -10.55
CA GLY A 376 -15.50 -26.74 -9.62
C GLY A 376 -14.77 -26.56 -8.27
N PHE A 377 -13.55 -27.10 -8.11
CA PHE A 377 -12.69 -26.83 -6.96
C PHE A 377 -12.16 -25.38 -6.99
N GLY A 378 -12.11 -24.73 -5.82
CA GLY A 378 -11.42 -23.44 -5.66
C GLY A 378 -9.90 -23.57 -5.55
N GLU A 379 -9.20 -22.44 -5.54
CA GLU A 379 -7.78 -22.36 -5.16
C GLU A 379 -7.59 -22.89 -3.72
N SER A 380 -6.67 -23.83 -3.52
CA SER A 380 -6.25 -24.29 -2.20
C SER A 380 -5.01 -23.53 -1.72
N MET A 381 -4.72 -23.65 -0.42
CA MET A 381 -3.65 -22.92 0.24
C MET A 381 -2.41 -23.79 0.35
N PRO A 382 -1.17 -23.25 0.22
CA PRO A 382 0.04 -24.03 0.45
C PRO A 382 0.05 -24.65 1.86
N THR A 383 -0.05 -25.99 1.96
CA THR A 383 -0.01 -26.73 3.23
C THR A 383 1.26 -27.57 3.36
N VAL A 384 1.51 -28.11 4.56
CA VAL A 384 2.57 -29.10 4.81
C VAL A 384 2.34 -30.45 4.11
N THR A 385 1.12 -30.72 3.65
CA THR A 385 0.82 -31.80 2.69
C THR A 385 0.72 -31.20 1.27
N PRO A 386 1.39 -31.76 0.26
CA PRO A 386 1.25 -31.29 -1.12
C PRO A 386 -0.19 -31.49 -1.62
N ASP A 387 -0.77 -30.44 -2.20
CA ASP A 387 -2.15 -30.38 -2.69
C ASP A 387 -2.17 -29.87 -4.14
N ILE A 388 -3.05 -30.42 -4.99
CA ILE A 388 -3.03 -30.11 -6.42
C ILE A 388 -3.62 -28.72 -6.74
N MET A 389 -4.55 -28.22 -5.92
CA MET A 389 -5.28 -26.98 -6.16
C MET A 389 -4.53 -25.73 -5.69
N THR A 390 -3.28 -25.88 -5.24
CA THR A 390 -2.50 -24.76 -4.69
C THR A 390 -2.00 -23.81 -5.77
N ASP A 391 -2.35 -22.52 -5.65
CA ASP A 391 -1.76 -21.40 -6.38
C ASP A 391 -0.80 -20.61 -5.47
N PRO A 392 0.37 -20.14 -5.95
CA PRO A 392 0.98 -20.36 -7.26
C PRO A 392 1.63 -21.75 -7.37
N TYR A 393 2.10 -22.09 -8.57
CA TYR A 393 2.76 -23.37 -8.86
C TYR A 393 3.93 -23.67 -7.89
N GLN A 394 3.77 -24.70 -7.05
CA GLN A 394 4.76 -25.09 -6.02
C GLN A 394 5.88 -26.02 -6.54
N GLY A 395 5.87 -26.36 -7.83
CA GLY A 395 6.72 -27.43 -8.38
C GLY A 395 5.92 -28.69 -8.73
N PRO A 396 6.58 -29.79 -9.12
CA PRO A 396 5.90 -30.98 -9.63
C PRO A 396 5.19 -31.78 -8.53
N LEU A 397 3.92 -32.07 -8.76
CA LEU A 397 3.02 -32.85 -7.90
C LEU A 397 2.66 -34.20 -8.56
N ASN A 398 1.75 -34.95 -7.95
CA ASN A 398 1.30 -36.27 -8.39
C ASN A 398 -0.09 -36.60 -7.85
N ALA A 399 -0.65 -37.76 -8.22
CA ALA A 399 -2.00 -38.21 -7.84
C ALA A 399 -2.32 -38.17 -6.33
N ALA A 400 -1.32 -38.22 -5.43
CA ALA A 400 -1.56 -38.07 -4.00
C ALA A 400 -2.04 -36.65 -3.62
N ALA A 401 -1.60 -35.63 -4.35
CA ALA A 401 -2.03 -34.24 -4.17
C ALA A 401 -3.47 -34.03 -4.69
N ILE A 402 -3.86 -34.73 -5.75
CA ILE A 402 -5.26 -34.78 -6.22
C ILE A 402 -6.14 -35.48 -5.17
N ALA A 403 -5.66 -36.57 -4.59
CA ALA A 403 -6.36 -37.27 -3.51
C ALA A 403 -6.47 -36.42 -2.23
N HIS A 404 -5.56 -35.48 -1.97
CA HIS A 404 -5.67 -34.52 -0.87
C HIS A 404 -6.79 -33.50 -1.13
N ALA A 405 -6.79 -32.85 -2.30
CA ALA A 405 -7.82 -31.88 -2.69
C ALA A 405 -9.24 -32.44 -2.57
N VAL A 406 -9.49 -33.64 -3.11
CA VAL A 406 -10.80 -34.34 -3.02
C VAL A 406 -11.27 -34.59 -1.56
N GLN A 407 -10.35 -34.63 -0.60
CA GLN A 407 -10.65 -34.86 0.82
C GLN A 407 -10.76 -33.56 1.65
N HIS A 408 -10.18 -32.45 1.20
CA HIS A 408 -9.94 -31.28 2.05
C HIS A 408 -10.45 -29.94 1.49
N ASP A 409 -10.57 -29.80 0.16
CA ASP A 409 -10.86 -28.51 -0.45
C ASP A 409 -12.36 -28.15 -0.49
N LEU A 410 -12.59 -26.89 -0.85
CA LEU A 410 -13.91 -26.32 -1.06
C LEU A 410 -14.26 -26.27 -2.55
N MET A 411 -15.51 -26.61 -2.86
CA MET A 411 -16.06 -26.37 -4.18
C MET A 411 -16.57 -24.93 -4.25
N TYR A 412 -15.92 -24.12 -5.09
CA TYR A 412 -16.34 -22.75 -5.37
C TYR A 412 -17.58 -22.72 -6.26
N ILE A 413 -17.76 -23.74 -7.11
CA ILE A 413 -18.88 -23.83 -8.06
C ILE A 413 -19.97 -24.75 -7.52
N GLN A 414 -21.20 -24.21 -7.44
CA GLN A 414 -22.41 -24.96 -7.08
C GLN A 414 -23.19 -25.33 -8.35
N PRO A 415 -23.82 -26.52 -8.42
CA PRO A 415 -24.55 -26.95 -9.61
C PRO A 415 -25.71 -26.01 -9.98
N VAL A 416 -25.73 -25.58 -11.25
CA VAL A 416 -26.83 -24.76 -11.79
C VAL A 416 -27.90 -25.66 -12.43
N THR A 417 -29.15 -25.20 -12.45
CA THR A 417 -30.24 -25.87 -13.19
C THR A 417 -30.58 -25.08 -14.45
N GLY A 418 -30.37 -25.65 -15.64
CA GLY A 418 -30.62 -24.94 -16.90
C GLY A 418 -30.15 -25.71 -18.13
N GLU A 419 -29.94 -24.98 -19.22
CA GLU A 419 -29.17 -25.46 -20.38
C GLU A 419 -27.67 -25.13 -20.15
N PRO A 420 -26.74 -26.07 -20.33
CA PRO A 420 -25.29 -25.82 -20.15
C PRO A 420 -24.73 -24.70 -21.05
N THR A 421 -23.87 -23.84 -20.50
CA THR A 421 -23.24 -22.72 -21.23
C THR A 421 -21.73 -22.91 -21.44
N THR A 422 -21.10 -21.98 -22.17
CA THR A 422 -19.64 -21.76 -22.17
C THR A 422 -19.28 -20.42 -21.51
N ASP A 423 -20.12 -19.97 -20.57
CA ASP A 423 -20.08 -18.66 -19.94
C ASP A 423 -19.92 -18.87 -18.43
N PHE A 424 -18.66 -18.92 -17.99
CA PHE A 424 -18.24 -19.22 -16.63
C PHE A 424 -16.91 -18.52 -16.30
N ALA A 425 -16.63 -18.34 -15.02
CA ALA A 425 -15.38 -17.74 -14.56
C ALA A 425 -14.19 -18.68 -14.83
N LEU A 426 -13.03 -18.08 -15.11
CA LEU A 426 -11.74 -18.77 -15.20
C LEU A 426 -10.83 -18.27 -14.10
N LEU A 427 -10.15 -19.21 -13.44
CA LEU A 427 -9.12 -18.97 -12.43
C LEU A 427 -7.75 -19.17 -13.10
N PRO A 428 -6.79 -18.25 -12.92
CA PRO A 428 -5.45 -18.37 -13.47
C PRO A 428 -4.48 -19.01 -12.47
N MET A 429 -3.85 -20.12 -12.83
CA MET A 429 -2.71 -20.61 -12.06
C MET A 429 -1.43 -19.81 -12.43
N ASN A 430 -0.72 -19.35 -11.42
CA ASN A 430 0.34 -18.34 -11.52
C ASN A 430 1.75 -18.92 -11.38
N ASP A 431 2.72 -18.28 -12.04
CA ASP A 431 4.15 -18.50 -11.77
C ASP A 431 4.48 -18.02 -10.34
N PRO A 432 5.13 -18.82 -9.47
CA PRO A 432 5.67 -18.36 -8.19
C PRO A 432 6.66 -17.18 -8.33
N GLY A 433 7.22 -17.00 -9.54
CA GLY A 433 7.83 -15.76 -9.98
C GLY A 433 9.32 -15.90 -10.27
N GLY A 434 9.73 -15.49 -11.47
CA GLY A 434 11.12 -15.19 -11.75
C GLY A 434 11.72 -14.17 -10.76
N THR A 435 12.99 -14.35 -10.40
CA THR A 435 13.73 -13.45 -9.51
C THR A 435 14.92 -12.84 -10.24
N LEU A 436 15.17 -11.54 -10.07
CA LEU A 436 16.36 -10.89 -10.61
C LEU A 436 17.65 -11.54 -10.09
N ILE A 437 18.49 -12.03 -11.01
CA ILE A 437 19.82 -12.56 -10.69
C ILE A 437 20.85 -11.44 -10.61
N SER A 438 21.94 -11.66 -9.87
CA SER A 438 22.97 -10.62 -9.61
C SER A 438 23.55 -9.97 -10.86
N THR A 439 23.66 -10.70 -11.99
CA THR A 439 24.12 -10.14 -13.27
C THR A 439 23.11 -9.18 -13.92
N ASP A 440 21.82 -9.40 -13.68
CA ASP A 440 20.74 -8.56 -14.21
C ASP A 440 20.69 -7.24 -13.41
N VAL A 441 20.86 -7.34 -12.08
CA VAL A 441 21.02 -6.20 -11.17
C VAL A 441 22.22 -5.34 -11.58
N GLN A 442 23.41 -5.94 -11.74
CA GLN A 442 24.62 -5.22 -12.18
C GLN A 442 24.42 -4.50 -13.52
N GLN A 443 23.74 -5.15 -14.48
CA GLN A 443 23.44 -4.55 -15.78
C GLN A 443 22.45 -3.38 -15.66
N LEU A 444 21.37 -3.52 -14.90
CA LEU A 444 20.38 -2.45 -14.68
C LEU A 444 21.01 -1.20 -14.04
N LEU A 445 21.87 -1.37 -13.01
CA LEU A 445 22.64 -0.27 -12.41
C LEU A 445 23.52 0.45 -13.46
N ALA A 446 24.18 -0.32 -14.34
CA ALA A 446 25.03 0.24 -15.40
C ALA A 446 24.23 0.90 -16.54
N ARG A 447 23.01 0.43 -16.81
CA ARG A 447 22.11 1.09 -17.79
C ARG A 447 21.57 2.42 -17.25
N ALA A 448 21.23 2.52 -15.98
CA ALA A 448 20.76 3.76 -15.37
C ALA A 448 21.83 4.86 -15.41
N ALA A 449 23.04 4.61 -14.87
CA ALA A 449 24.17 5.54 -14.97
C ALA A 449 24.60 5.80 -16.42
N GLY A 450 24.35 4.84 -17.32
CA GLY A 450 24.61 4.97 -18.75
C GLY A 450 23.62 5.86 -19.51
N ALA A 451 22.48 6.22 -18.93
CA ALA A 451 21.39 6.94 -19.60
C ALA A 451 21.55 8.47 -19.57
N SER A 452 22.26 9.02 -18.58
CA SER A 452 22.59 10.46 -18.46
C SER A 452 24.10 10.73 -18.62
N THR A 453 24.46 12.02 -18.72
CA THR A 453 25.83 12.52 -18.60
C THR A 453 26.12 13.18 -17.24
N THR A 454 25.11 13.31 -16.37
CA THR A 454 25.32 13.67 -14.95
C THR A 454 26.02 12.53 -14.19
N GLU A 455 26.44 12.82 -12.96
CA GLU A 455 27.15 11.87 -12.08
C GLU A 455 26.72 12.09 -10.61
N ASN A 456 25.48 12.53 -10.40
CA ASN A 456 24.98 13.02 -9.11
C ASN A 456 23.79 12.19 -8.57
N ALA A 457 23.47 11.05 -9.19
CA ALA A 457 22.42 10.15 -8.75
C ALA A 457 22.95 9.06 -7.81
N ILE A 458 22.03 8.47 -7.06
CA ILE A 458 22.14 7.12 -6.49
C ILE A 458 21.08 6.27 -7.17
N ILE A 459 21.47 5.08 -7.61
CA ILE A 459 20.58 4.10 -8.23
C ILE A 459 20.50 2.90 -7.30
N ALA A 460 19.29 2.49 -6.93
CA ALA A 460 19.04 1.31 -6.11
C ALA A 460 18.11 0.33 -6.84
N ILE A 461 18.33 -0.96 -6.64
CA ILE A 461 17.47 -2.03 -7.14
C ILE A 461 17.03 -2.89 -5.96
N VAL A 462 15.74 -3.19 -5.90
CA VAL A 462 15.13 -4.07 -4.90
C VAL A 462 14.33 -5.19 -5.57
N ASP A 463 14.14 -6.31 -4.86
CA ASP A 463 13.21 -7.35 -5.27
C ASP A 463 11.74 -7.00 -4.95
N ARG A 464 10.83 -7.93 -5.20
CA ARG A 464 9.39 -7.79 -4.93
C ARG A 464 9.04 -7.76 -3.43
N ASN A 465 9.94 -8.17 -2.52
CA ASN A 465 9.81 -7.93 -1.07
C ASN A 465 10.26 -6.52 -0.66
N GLY A 466 11.07 -5.84 -1.49
CA GLY A 466 11.77 -4.61 -1.13
C GLY A 466 13.15 -4.85 -0.52
N GLU A 467 13.73 -6.05 -0.62
CA GLU A 467 15.10 -6.31 -0.20
C GLU A 467 16.08 -5.71 -1.23
N ILE A 468 17.13 -5.05 -0.75
CA ILE A 468 18.15 -4.38 -1.57
C ILE A 468 19.02 -5.41 -2.29
N LEU A 469 18.98 -5.42 -3.61
CA LEU A 469 19.77 -6.33 -4.44
C LEU A 469 21.08 -5.72 -4.94
N GLY A 470 21.12 -4.40 -5.11
CA GLY A 470 22.32 -3.68 -5.54
C GLY A 470 22.10 -2.18 -5.50
N VAL A 471 23.18 -1.45 -5.25
CA VAL A 471 23.19 0.02 -5.20
C VAL A 471 24.43 0.55 -5.91
N ARG A 472 24.26 1.55 -6.77
CA ARG A 472 25.35 2.34 -7.34
C ARG A 472 25.24 3.80 -6.90
N VAL A 473 26.34 4.35 -6.42
CA VAL A 473 26.46 5.78 -6.07
C VAL A 473 27.41 6.41 -7.08
N GLU A 474 26.95 7.41 -7.83
CA GLU A 474 27.74 8.03 -8.92
C GLU A 474 28.90 8.90 -8.40
N ALA A 475 29.88 9.18 -9.27
CA ALA A 475 31.16 9.75 -8.88
C ALA A 475 31.06 11.16 -8.25
N GLY A 476 30.10 11.96 -8.70
CA GLY A 476 29.82 13.29 -8.16
C GLY A 476 29.16 13.23 -6.77
N VAL A 477 28.38 12.19 -6.46
CA VAL A 477 27.87 11.96 -5.10
C VAL A 477 29.00 11.54 -4.17
N LEU A 478 29.84 10.57 -4.57
CA LEU A 478 31.02 10.15 -3.79
C LEU A 478 32.05 11.28 -3.58
N ALA A 479 32.08 12.28 -4.47
CA ALA A 479 32.90 13.47 -4.32
C ALA A 479 32.31 14.54 -3.38
N GLN A 480 31.02 14.45 -3.03
CA GLN A 480 30.30 15.40 -2.17
C GLN A 480 30.02 14.83 -0.78
N ILE A 481 29.61 13.56 -0.69
CA ILE A 481 29.30 12.86 0.55
C ILE A 481 30.45 11.90 0.88
N SER A 482 31.18 12.22 1.96
CA SER A 482 32.27 11.39 2.51
C SER A 482 32.00 10.90 3.94
N ASP A 483 30.90 11.33 4.54
CA ASP A 483 30.42 10.83 5.83
C ASP A 483 29.55 9.56 5.63
N PRO A 484 29.85 8.43 6.30
CA PRO A 484 29.11 7.18 6.13
C PRO A 484 27.62 7.27 6.49
N ALA A 485 27.24 8.03 7.53
CA ALA A 485 25.85 8.13 7.95
C ALA A 485 25.01 8.91 6.92
N THR A 486 25.54 10.05 6.45
CA THR A 486 24.96 10.83 5.36
C THR A 486 24.89 10.03 4.06
N LEU A 487 25.85 9.14 3.78
CA LEU A 487 25.84 8.26 2.61
C LEU A 487 24.78 7.16 2.72
N VAL A 488 24.65 6.50 3.87
CA VAL A 488 23.57 5.52 4.15
C VAL A 488 22.20 6.16 3.95
N PHE A 489 21.97 7.30 4.60
CA PHE A 489 20.72 8.04 4.51
C PHE A 489 20.41 8.50 3.07
N ALA A 490 21.42 8.92 2.31
CA ALA A 490 21.27 9.25 0.89
C ALA A 490 20.92 8.02 0.03
N ILE A 491 21.54 6.86 0.28
CA ILE A 491 21.25 5.59 -0.41
C ILE A 491 19.82 5.15 -0.13
N ASP A 492 19.36 5.23 1.11
CA ASP A 492 17.99 4.88 1.48
C ASP A 492 16.94 5.76 0.77
N GLY A 493 17.33 6.90 0.21
CA GLY A 493 16.47 7.71 -0.67
C GLY A 493 16.09 6.97 -1.96
N ALA A 494 17.09 6.47 -2.69
CA ALA A 494 16.87 5.66 -3.90
C ALA A 494 16.17 4.33 -3.58
N VAL A 495 16.46 3.72 -2.42
CA VAL A 495 15.80 2.50 -1.95
C VAL A 495 14.31 2.73 -1.68
N ALA A 496 13.92 3.87 -1.08
CA ALA A 496 12.53 4.19 -0.79
C ALA A 496 11.68 4.29 -2.07
N GLU A 497 12.21 4.91 -3.13
CA GLU A 497 11.56 4.95 -4.46
C GLU A 497 11.49 3.58 -5.14
N ALA A 498 12.60 2.83 -5.11
CA ALA A 498 12.67 1.47 -5.67
C ALA A 498 11.61 0.56 -5.03
N ARG A 499 11.42 0.70 -3.71
CA ARG A 499 10.38 0.02 -2.94
C ARG A 499 8.97 0.47 -3.31
N THR A 500 8.71 1.77 -3.49
CA THR A 500 7.40 2.23 -3.96
C THR A 500 7.02 1.56 -5.28
N ALA A 501 7.94 1.49 -6.23
CA ALA A 501 7.70 0.79 -7.48
C ALA A 501 7.51 -0.73 -7.32
N ALA A 502 8.43 -1.40 -6.62
CA ALA A 502 8.43 -2.85 -6.46
C ALA A 502 7.24 -3.38 -5.65
N MET A 503 6.79 -2.63 -4.64
CA MET A 503 5.84 -3.11 -3.63
C MET A 503 4.39 -2.73 -3.96
N PHE A 504 4.16 -1.61 -4.64
CA PHE A 504 2.80 -1.18 -5.07
C PHE A 504 2.39 -1.72 -6.43
N SER A 505 3.33 -1.96 -7.36
CA SER A 505 2.99 -2.58 -8.64
C SER A 505 2.38 -3.97 -8.45
N ASN A 506 1.67 -4.46 -9.48
CA ASN A 506 1.11 -5.80 -9.52
C ASN A 506 1.32 -6.42 -10.92
N GLY A 507 1.08 -7.72 -11.10
CA GLY A 507 1.25 -8.41 -12.38
C GLY A 507 0.38 -7.82 -13.52
N SER A 508 -0.74 -7.19 -13.16
CA SER A 508 -1.68 -6.59 -14.12
C SER A 508 -1.33 -5.16 -14.55
N ALA A 509 -0.66 -4.36 -13.70
CA ALA A 509 -0.43 -2.94 -13.96
C ALA A 509 0.79 -2.35 -13.23
N PRO A 510 1.59 -1.49 -13.90
CA PRO A 510 2.72 -0.79 -13.30
C PRO A 510 2.25 0.43 -12.48
N LEU A 511 2.71 0.52 -11.24
CA LEU A 511 2.53 1.68 -10.36
C LEU A 511 3.91 2.21 -9.96
N THR A 512 4.22 3.42 -10.41
CA THR A 512 5.52 4.08 -10.18
C THR A 512 5.45 4.96 -8.93
N SER A 513 6.59 5.46 -8.44
CA SER A 513 6.59 6.45 -7.35
C SER A 513 5.78 7.71 -7.70
N ARG A 514 5.79 8.12 -8.97
CA ARG A 514 4.90 9.17 -9.51
C ARG A 514 3.42 8.79 -9.40
N THR A 515 3.04 7.57 -9.75
CA THR A 515 1.65 7.13 -9.64
C THR A 515 1.19 7.17 -8.19
N ILE A 516 2.02 6.70 -7.24
CA ILE A 516 1.71 6.71 -5.81
C ILE A 516 1.62 8.14 -5.25
N GLN A 517 2.47 9.09 -5.68
CA GLN A 517 2.32 10.51 -5.34
C GLN A 517 0.97 11.09 -5.78
N TYR A 518 0.53 10.72 -6.99
CA TYR A 518 -0.72 11.19 -7.57
C TYR A 518 -1.96 10.59 -6.89
N ILE A 519 -1.83 9.43 -6.24
CA ILE A 519 -2.93 8.74 -5.51
C ILE A 519 -2.77 8.73 -3.98
N SER A 520 -1.79 9.48 -3.43
CA SER A 520 -1.62 9.70 -1.99
C SER A 520 -2.11 11.08 -1.58
N GLN A 521 -1.52 12.13 -2.16
CA GLN A 521 -1.86 13.53 -1.84
C GLN A 521 -1.75 13.83 -0.34
N SER A 522 -0.72 13.22 0.29
CA SER A 522 -0.22 13.47 1.64
C SER A 522 0.11 14.94 1.87
N THR A 523 0.28 15.36 3.12
CA THR A 523 0.73 16.74 3.43
C THR A 523 2.10 16.71 4.09
N ILE A 524 3.13 16.87 3.26
CA ILE A 524 4.53 16.67 3.66
C ILE A 524 5.19 18.02 3.94
N THR A 525 5.67 18.20 5.17
CA THR A 525 6.29 19.47 5.59
C THR A 525 7.75 19.58 5.17
N GLN A 526 8.22 20.82 5.05
CA GLN A 526 9.64 21.12 4.89
C GLN A 526 10.48 20.54 6.04
N ARG A 527 9.92 20.47 7.26
CA ARG A 527 10.61 20.00 8.46
C ARG A 527 10.83 18.48 8.46
N GLU A 528 9.99 17.73 7.76
CA GLU A 528 10.13 16.28 7.58
C GLU A 528 11.14 15.95 6.47
N VAL A 529 11.07 16.63 5.33
CA VAL A 529 12.01 16.41 4.21
C VAL A 529 13.44 16.89 4.52
N GLN A 530 13.60 18.02 5.20
CA GLN A 530 14.91 18.55 5.61
C GLN A 530 15.41 17.95 6.94
N SER A 531 15.27 16.63 7.10
CA SER A 531 15.69 15.90 8.30
C SER A 531 16.23 14.49 7.97
N THR A 532 16.83 13.83 8.95
CA THR A 532 17.35 12.45 8.87
C THR A 532 17.17 11.74 10.21
N PRO A 533 16.83 10.44 10.23
CA PRO A 533 16.72 9.70 11.49
C PRO A 533 18.09 9.23 11.99
N ASP A 534 19.10 9.21 11.11
CA ASP A 534 20.38 8.53 11.31
C ASP A 534 21.44 9.39 12.02
N ILE A 535 21.02 10.52 12.60
CA ILE A 535 21.89 11.48 13.29
C ILE A 535 21.81 11.30 14.81
N LEU A 536 22.95 11.47 15.50
CA LEU A 536 23.09 11.43 16.97
C LEU A 536 22.59 10.11 17.61
N ILE A 537 22.66 8.99 16.86
CA ILE A 537 22.30 7.65 17.32
C ILE A 537 22.99 7.34 18.66
N GLY A 538 22.20 6.93 19.65
CA GLY A 538 22.65 6.63 21.01
C GLY A 538 22.58 7.79 22.00
N ASP A 539 22.36 9.03 21.56
CA ASP A 539 22.09 10.19 22.43
C ASP A 539 20.70 10.79 22.13
N SER A 540 19.68 10.16 22.70
CA SER A 540 18.28 10.60 22.55
C SER A 540 18.03 12.02 23.05
N ALA A 541 18.82 12.53 24.00
CA ALA A 541 18.68 13.92 24.47
C ALA A 541 19.19 14.91 23.41
N ALA A 542 20.30 14.60 22.77
CA ALA A 542 20.81 15.39 21.64
C ALA A 542 19.92 15.25 20.38
N GLN A 543 19.36 14.06 20.12
CA GLN A 543 18.37 13.84 19.04
C GLN A 543 17.12 14.71 19.24
N MET A 544 16.52 14.69 20.43
CA MET A 544 15.35 15.54 20.75
C MET A 544 15.66 17.04 20.64
N ALA A 545 16.88 17.46 20.99
CA ALA A 545 17.33 18.85 20.83
C ALA A 545 17.69 19.24 19.38
N SER A 546 17.80 18.28 18.46
CA SER A 546 18.26 18.50 17.08
C SER A 546 17.17 19.10 16.19
N THR A 547 17.53 20.11 15.41
CA THR A 547 16.67 20.70 14.38
C THR A 547 16.69 19.93 13.05
N VAL A 548 17.48 18.86 12.96
CA VAL A 548 17.63 18.02 11.75
C VAL A 548 17.39 16.52 11.99
N TYR A 549 17.14 16.09 13.23
CA TYR A 549 16.57 14.76 13.49
C TYR A 549 15.10 14.73 13.01
N GLY A 550 14.65 13.63 12.41
CA GLY A 550 13.30 13.47 11.87
C GLY A 550 13.19 12.37 10.79
N PRO A 551 12.07 12.24 10.06
CA PRO A 551 11.85 11.13 9.13
C PRO A 551 12.72 11.16 7.86
N GLY A 552 12.97 12.34 7.30
CA GLY A 552 13.69 12.50 6.03
C GLY A 552 12.96 11.91 4.82
N PHE A 553 11.65 12.14 4.67
CA PHE A 553 10.86 11.57 3.56
C PHE A 553 11.40 11.93 2.16
N VAL A 554 11.12 11.08 1.18
CA VAL A 554 11.47 11.26 -0.25
C VAL A 554 10.21 11.65 -1.02
N ALA A 555 9.67 12.82 -0.68
CA ALA A 555 8.33 13.26 -1.10
C ALA A 555 8.31 14.78 -1.35
N PRO A 556 7.39 15.30 -2.19
CA PRO A 556 7.30 16.73 -2.46
C PRO A 556 6.89 17.52 -1.22
N ILE A 557 7.56 18.64 -0.94
CA ILE A 557 7.16 19.55 0.15
C ILE A 557 5.89 20.32 -0.27
N GLY A 558 4.81 20.23 0.49
CA GLY A 558 3.61 21.03 0.21
C GLY A 558 2.31 20.58 0.88
N LEU A 559 1.23 21.22 0.46
CA LEU A 559 -0.15 20.84 0.78
C LEU A 559 -0.72 19.96 -0.33
N GLY A 560 -0.98 18.69 -0.02
CA GLY A 560 -1.84 17.82 -0.82
C GLY A 560 -3.33 18.04 -0.49
N GLY A 561 -4.07 16.94 -0.29
CA GLY A 561 -5.46 16.99 0.18
C GLY A 561 -6.56 17.05 -0.89
N HIS A 562 -6.25 16.89 -2.18
CA HIS A 562 -7.22 17.01 -3.29
C HIS A 562 -7.00 15.97 -4.40
N PHE A 563 -8.08 15.43 -4.99
CA PHE A 563 -8.00 14.54 -6.14
C PHE A 563 -9.08 14.85 -7.21
N PRO A 564 -8.70 15.19 -8.46
CA PRO A 564 -7.32 15.31 -8.96
C PRO A 564 -6.50 16.41 -8.26
N PRO A 565 -5.16 16.29 -8.25
CA PRO A 565 -4.27 17.29 -7.63
C PRO A 565 -4.52 18.70 -8.17
N GLY A 566 -4.50 19.69 -7.28
CA GLY A 566 -4.70 21.11 -7.62
C GLY A 566 -6.13 21.50 -8.04
N ILE A 567 -7.13 20.64 -7.82
CA ILE A 567 -8.54 20.96 -8.06
C ILE A 567 -9.26 21.24 -6.73
N GLU A 568 -9.50 22.52 -6.44
CA GLU A 568 -10.29 23.01 -5.29
C GLU A 568 -11.63 22.27 -5.15
N PHE A 569 -12.13 22.14 -3.92
CA PHE A 569 -13.42 21.50 -3.60
C PHE A 569 -13.55 20.01 -4.01
N THR A 570 -12.43 19.31 -4.19
CA THR A 570 -12.38 17.84 -4.32
C THR A 570 -11.88 17.18 -3.03
N PRO A 571 -12.34 15.97 -2.68
CA PRO A 571 -11.76 15.20 -1.59
C PRO A 571 -10.37 14.65 -1.98
N PRO A 572 -9.50 14.37 -1.01
CA PRO A 572 -8.27 13.60 -1.25
C PRO A 572 -8.54 12.13 -1.61
N VAL A 573 -7.52 11.51 -2.19
CA VAL A 573 -7.50 10.15 -2.74
C VAL A 573 -6.95 9.14 -1.73
N ASP A 574 -7.31 7.87 -1.91
CA ASP A 574 -6.80 6.65 -1.29
C ASP A 574 -5.65 6.77 -0.28
N LEU A 575 -4.40 6.97 -0.72
CA LEU A 575 -3.19 6.63 0.03
C LEU A 575 -2.58 7.80 0.83
N PHE A 576 -3.39 8.56 1.55
CA PHE A 576 -2.92 9.68 2.38
C PHE A 576 -1.87 9.24 3.43
N ASP A 577 -0.76 9.98 3.52
CA ASP A 577 0.42 9.75 4.39
C ASP A 577 1.07 8.36 4.22
N ILE A 578 1.05 7.81 3.00
CA ILE A 578 1.66 6.50 2.67
C ILE A 578 3.17 6.44 2.94
N GLU A 579 3.86 7.59 2.84
CA GLU A 579 5.28 7.80 3.11
C GLU A 579 5.70 7.33 4.52
N HIS A 580 4.78 7.39 5.49
CA HIS A 580 5.01 6.99 6.87
C HIS A 580 5.07 5.46 7.05
N THR A 581 4.47 4.70 6.12
CA THR A 581 4.27 3.26 6.26
C THR A 581 5.49 2.44 5.85
N ASN A 582 5.53 1.16 6.27
CA ASN A 582 6.64 0.24 5.98
C ASN A 582 8.03 0.84 6.35
N ARG A 583 8.07 1.50 7.51
CA ARG A 583 9.29 1.94 8.22
C ARG A 583 9.64 1.00 9.37
N ASP A 584 9.06 -0.20 9.40
CA ASP A 584 9.26 -1.20 10.44
C ASP A 584 10.52 -2.05 10.22
N ARG A 585 11.08 -2.60 11.30
CA ARG A 585 12.39 -3.27 11.31
C ARG A 585 12.41 -4.57 12.13
N THR A 586 13.39 -5.43 11.84
CA THR A 586 13.55 -6.77 12.43
C THR A 586 14.28 -6.69 13.77
N THR A 587 13.65 -6.09 14.79
CA THR A 587 14.24 -6.05 16.14
C THR A 587 14.46 -7.47 16.69
N VAL A 588 15.58 -7.67 17.39
CA VAL A 588 16.14 -9.02 17.64
C VAL A 588 15.49 -9.73 18.84
N ALA A 589 14.17 -9.91 18.80
CA ALA A 589 13.39 -10.85 19.62
C ALA A 589 11.99 -11.08 19.01
N GLY A 590 11.83 -12.10 18.15
CA GLY A 590 10.53 -12.48 17.56
C GLY A 590 10.34 -12.15 16.08
N GLY A 591 11.29 -11.45 15.44
CA GLY A 591 11.21 -11.13 14.01
C GLY A 591 10.16 -10.05 13.67
N ARG A 592 9.88 -9.88 12.38
CA ARG A 592 8.97 -8.83 11.90
C ARG A 592 7.59 -8.95 12.54
N PHE A 593 7.03 -7.80 12.94
CA PHE A 593 5.73 -7.66 13.63
C PHE A 593 5.59 -8.36 15.00
N GLY A 594 6.62 -9.02 15.54
CA GLY A 594 6.52 -9.76 16.82
C GLY A 594 5.68 -11.04 16.71
N ILE A 595 5.76 -11.74 15.58
CA ILE A 595 5.02 -12.99 15.32
C ILE A 595 5.58 -14.13 16.20
N ASP A 596 4.72 -14.93 16.81
CA ASP A 596 5.14 -16.18 17.47
C ASP A 596 5.62 -17.19 16.40
N PRO A 597 6.88 -17.65 16.44
CA PRO A 597 7.41 -18.63 15.49
C PRO A 597 6.66 -19.97 15.44
N ALA A 598 5.79 -20.27 16.41
CA ALA A 598 4.92 -21.44 16.36
C ALA A 598 3.81 -21.36 15.28
N TYR A 599 3.48 -20.15 14.81
CA TYR A 599 2.42 -19.92 13.81
C TYR A 599 2.92 -19.24 12.51
N ALA A 600 4.17 -18.79 12.46
CA ALA A 600 4.79 -18.30 11.23
C ALA A 600 4.99 -19.44 10.21
N THR A 601 4.55 -19.24 8.97
CA THR A 601 4.80 -20.20 7.87
C THR A 601 6.11 -19.92 7.13
N THR A 602 6.59 -18.68 7.21
CA THR A 602 7.74 -18.15 6.48
C THR A 602 8.43 -17.05 7.28
N THR A 603 9.65 -16.69 6.90
CA THR A 603 10.33 -15.50 7.45
C THR A 603 9.85 -14.27 6.70
N LEU A 604 9.16 -13.36 7.40
CA LEU A 604 8.77 -12.07 6.81
C LEU A 604 9.93 -11.07 6.93
N MET A 605 10.50 -10.70 5.79
CA MET A 605 11.56 -9.70 5.69
C MET A 605 11.01 -8.31 5.98
N ALA A 606 11.72 -7.51 6.79
CA ALA A 606 11.40 -6.10 6.99
C ALA A 606 12.07 -5.22 5.92
N PRO A 607 11.51 -4.03 5.63
CA PRO A 607 12.09 -3.04 4.71
C PRO A 607 13.29 -2.32 5.34
N GLU A 608 14.33 -3.06 5.73
CA GLU A 608 15.51 -2.54 6.44
C GLU A 608 16.23 -1.41 5.68
N SER A 609 16.87 -0.50 6.40
CA SER A 609 17.81 0.48 5.83
C SER A 609 19.03 -0.23 5.21
N TYR A 610 19.66 0.39 4.21
CA TYR A 610 20.96 -0.01 3.67
C TYR A 610 22.06 -0.06 4.74
N GLY A 611 22.01 0.77 5.78
CA GLY A 611 23.00 0.82 6.86
C GLY A 611 23.02 -0.42 7.75
N THR A 612 21.87 -1.09 7.89
CA THR A 612 21.65 -2.19 8.83
C THR A 612 22.62 -3.36 8.65
N ALA A 613 22.83 -4.15 9.71
CA ALA A 613 23.72 -5.31 9.68
C ALA A 613 23.37 -6.36 8.61
N GLN A 614 22.08 -6.50 8.24
CA GLN A 614 21.66 -7.35 7.13
C GLN A 614 22.17 -6.84 5.77
N ASN A 615 22.24 -5.53 5.58
CA ASN A 615 22.56 -4.92 4.28
C ASN A 615 24.05 -4.59 4.16
N SER A 616 24.51 -3.43 4.64
CA SER A 616 25.94 -3.08 4.60
C SER A 616 26.67 -3.22 5.95
N GLY A 617 25.94 -3.10 7.07
CA GLY A 617 26.52 -2.99 8.40
C GLY A 617 27.30 -1.69 8.66
N LEU A 618 27.21 -0.70 7.77
CA LEU A 618 27.88 0.60 7.93
C LEU A 618 27.25 1.47 9.04
N LEU A 619 25.96 1.27 9.31
CA LEU A 619 25.23 1.93 10.38
C LEU A 619 24.12 1.00 10.89
N PRO A 620 24.43 0.03 11.77
CA PRO A 620 23.52 -1.07 12.13
C PRO A 620 22.15 -0.65 12.66
N GLU A 621 22.08 0.52 13.31
CA GLU A 621 20.88 1.10 13.90
C GLU A 621 20.08 2.02 12.95
N ALA A 622 20.51 2.16 11.69
CA ALA A 622 19.90 3.06 10.71
C ALA A 622 18.43 2.73 10.42
N GLN A 623 17.63 3.77 10.17
CA GLN A 623 16.18 3.68 10.10
C GLN A 623 15.68 3.89 8.67
N SER A 624 14.80 3.00 8.18
CA SER A 624 14.26 3.14 6.83
C SER A 624 13.43 4.41 6.66
N ARG A 625 13.61 5.05 5.51
CA ARG A 625 12.88 6.22 5.01
C ARG A 625 11.47 5.88 4.49
N GLY A 626 11.08 4.60 4.46
CA GLY A 626 9.75 4.15 4.06
C GLY A 626 9.59 4.12 2.54
N PHE A 627 8.56 4.78 2.03
CA PHE A 627 8.28 4.92 0.60
C PHE A 627 8.63 6.30 0.07
N GLY A 628 9.20 6.33 -1.15
CA GLY A 628 9.46 7.55 -1.90
C GLY A 628 8.34 7.84 -2.89
N THR A 629 7.83 9.07 -2.88
CA THR A 629 6.82 9.61 -3.80
C THR A 629 7.38 10.72 -4.70
N LEU A 630 8.69 10.99 -4.68
CA LEU A 630 9.34 11.65 -5.82
C LEU A 630 9.45 10.70 -7.04
N PRO A 631 9.26 11.19 -8.28
CA PRO A 631 9.41 10.39 -9.49
C PRO A 631 10.86 9.92 -9.76
N GLY A 632 11.04 8.60 -9.74
CA GLY A 632 12.33 7.92 -9.94
C GLY A 632 12.21 6.41 -9.73
N GLY A 633 11.24 5.97 -8.92
CA GLY A 633 10.84 4.58 -8.75
C GLY A 633 10.05 4.03 -9.95
N ILE A 634 10.63 3.07 -10.68
CA ILE A 634 10.03 2.35 -11.82
C ILE A 634 10.06 0.83 -11.56
N PRO A 635 8.95 0.09 -11.79
CA PRO A 635 8.91 -1.35 -11.56
C PRO A 635 9.69 -2.13 -12.62
N ILE A 636 10.26 -3.26 -12.22
CA ILE A 636 11.00 -4.16 -13.11
C ILE A 636 10.11 -5.36 -13.41
N TYR A 637 9.66 -5.49 -14.66
CA TYR A 637 9.01 -6.70 -15.13
C TYR A 637 9.98 -7.53 -15.97
N GLN A 638 10.07 -8.83 -15.72
CA GLN A 638 10.85 -9.78 -16.52
C GLN A 638 9.88 -10.80 -17.13
N ASN A 639 9.85 -10.88 -18.46
CA ASN A 639 8.88 -11.63 -19.28
C ASN A 639 7.40 -11.23 -19.07
N GLY A 640 7.13 -10.19 -18.28
CA GLY A 640 5.78 -9.78 -17.87
C GLY A 640 5.42 -10.11 -16.42
N ILE A 641 6.30 -10.80 -15.68
CA ILE A 641 6.19 -10.99 -14.22
C ILE A 641 6.83 -9.78 -13.53
N LEU A 642 6.20 -9.24 -12.48
CA LEU A 642 6.80 -8.19 -11.65
C LEU A 642 7.84 -8.80 -10.68
N VAL A 643 9.12 -8.53 -10.93
CA VAL A 643 10.26 -9.17 -10.23
C VAL A 643 10.98 -8.25 -9.24
N GLY A 644 10.68 -6.94 -9.26
CA GLY A 644 11.30 -5.95 -8.38
C GLY A 644 11.05 -4.50 -8.81
N GLY A 645 11.94 -3.60 -8.40
CA GLY A 645 11.89 -2.18 -8.76
C GLY A 645 13.27 -1.54 -8.77
N ILE A 646 13.41 -0.49 -9.59
CA ILE A 646 14.58 0.40 -9.61
C ILE A 646 14.15 1.79 -9.12
N GLY A 647 14.99 2.46 -8.35
CA GLY A 647 14.84 3.85 -7.92
C GLY A 647 16.10 4.65 -8.27
N VAL A 648 15.94 5.93 -8.56
CA VAL A 648 17.04 6.81 -9.00
C VAL A 648 16.85 8.16 -8.33
N PHE A 649 17.64 8.47 -7.32
CA PHE A 649 17.46 9.65 -6.48
C PHE A 649 18.66 10.59 -6.56
N PHE A 650 18.43 11.91 -6.54
CA PHE A 650 19.46 12.95 -6.53
C PHE A 650 19.62 13.59 -5.13
N PRO A 651 20.44 13.00 -4.23
CA PRO A 651 20.50 13.39 -2.81
C PRO A 651 21.10 14.78 -2.51
N GLY A 652 21.79 15.39 -3.48
CA GLY A 652 22.64 16.56 -3.24
C GLY A 652 23.69 16.32 -2.15
N PRO A 653 24.24 17.40 -1.55
CA PRO A 653 25.25 17.30 -0.48
C PRO A 653 24.74 16.82 0.90
N LYS A 654 23.46 16.47 1.04
CA LYS A 654 22.82 16.20 2.35
C LYS A 654 21.97 14.91 2.44
N GLY A 655 21.63 14.28 1.31
CA GLY A 655 20.64 13.17 1.30
C GLY A 655 19.17 13.63 1.33
N PHE A 656 18.90 14.92 1.51
CA PHE A 656 17.55 15.49 1.56
C PHE A 656 16.93 15.57 0.16
N ALA A 657 15.62 15.33 0.08
CA ALA A 657 14.88 15.32 -1.18
C ALA A 657 14.56 16.72 -1.73
N ASP A 658 14.81 17.79 -0.94
CA ASP A 658 14.63 19.19 -1.34
C ASP A 658 15.58 19.60 -2.48
N PHE A 659 16.75 18.99 -2.56
CA PHE A 659 17.73 19.19 -3.64
C PHE A 659 17.20 18.70 -4.98
N GLU A 660 16.64 17.48 -5.03
CA GLU A 660 16.03 16.93 -6.24
C GLU A 660 14.85 17.78 -6.69
N GLN A 661 13.96 18.13 -5.77
CA GLN A 661 12.81 19.01 -6.02
C GLN A 661 13.23 20.40 -6.54
N GLY A 662 14.47 20.84 -6.25
CA GLY A 662 14.92 22.20 -6.49
C GLY A 662 14.15 23.23 -5.66
N PHE A 663 13.71 22.81 -4.46
CA PHE A 663 12.81 23.54 -3.56
C PHE A 663 13.44 24.84 -3.04
N LYS A 664 12.61 25.89 -2.93
CA LYS A 664 12.98 27.22 -2.43
C LYS A 664 11.86 27.76 -1.53
N GLN A 665 12.09 27.70 -0.22
CA GLN A 665 11.20 28.26 0.80
C GLN A 665 10.81 29.71 0.48
N GLY A 666 9.53 30.04 0.68
CA GLY A 666 8.96 31.37 0.48
C GLY A 666 8.76 31.78 -0.98
N THR A 667 8.92 30.86 -1.94
CA THR A 667 8.68 31.16 -3.36
C THR A 667 7.29 30.74 -3.87
N GLY A 668 6.55 29.93 -3.10
CA GLY A 668 5.22 29.44 -3.48
C GLY A 668 5.26 28.36 -4.58
N GLN A 669 6.33 27.56 -4.64
CA GLN A 669 6.38 26.38 -5.51
C GLN A 669 5.27 25.39 -5.12
N THR A 670 4.52 24.93 -6.11
CA THR A 670 3.50 23.89 -5.96
C THR A 670 4.14 22.50 -5.94
N GLU A 671 3.48 21.51 -5.32
CA GLU A 671 3.89 20.09 -5.42
C GLU A 671 4.11 19.67 -6.88
N GLN A 672 3.24 20.15 -7.79
CA GLN A 672 3.32 19.85 -9.22
C GLN A 672 4.59 20.41 -9.88
N GLU A 673 5.17 21.50 -9.38
CA GLU A 673 6.48 21.98 -9.85
C GLU A 673 7.64 21.18 -9.25
N LEU A 674 7.48 20.66 -8.02
CA LEU A 674 8.51 19.89 -7.30
C LEU A 674 8.64 18.46 -7.86
N VAL A 675 7.53 17.75 -8.10
CA VAL A 675 7.53 16.41 -8.75
C VAL A 675 7.77 16.45 -10.27
N ASN A 676 7.90 17.65 -10.84
CA ASN A 676 8.30 17.85 -12.24
C ASN A 676 9.53 18.73 -12.34
N SER A 677 10.39 18.70 -11.30
CA SER A 677 11.70 19.31 -11.35
C SER A 677 12.57 18.71 -12.45
N ARG A 678 13.65 19.41 -12.81
CA ARG A 678 14.64 18.93 -13.76
C ARG A 678 15.29 17.60 -13.33
N LEU A 679 15.41 17.35 -12.02
CA LEU A 679 16.07 16.16 -11.49
C LEU A 679 15.08 14.99 -11.32
N ALA A 680 13.86 15.22 -10.84
CA ALA A 680 12.81 14.19 -10.80
C ALA A 680 12.47 13.64 -12.20
N LEU A 681 12.43 14.50 -13.22
CA LEU A 681 12.23 14.06 -14.62
C LEU A 681 13.49 13.37 -15.21
N GLU A 682 14.69 13.66 -14.69
CA GLU A 682 15.93 12.98 -15.07
C GLU A 682 16.02 11.58 -14.43
N ALA A 683 15.66 11.48 -13.15
CA ALA A 683 15.53 10.25 -12.37
C ALA A 683 14.55 9.27 -13.02
N GLU A 684 13.32 9.72 -13.26
CA GLU A 684 12.27 8.94 -13.92
C GLU A 684 12.70 8.46 -15.31
N PHE A 685 13.43 9.28 -16.09
CA PHE A 685 13.99 8.85 -17.37
C PHE A 685 15.10 7.80 -17.22
N MET A 686 16.06 8.00 -16.31
CA MET A 686 17.17 7.07 -16.07
C MET A 686 16.64 5.69 -15.68
N ALA A 687 15.66 5.64 -14.77
CA ALA A 687 14.98 4.42 -14.35
C ALA A 687 14.20 3.76 -15.50
N TYR A 688 13.39 4.53 -16.24
CA TYR A 688 12.58 4.04 -17.38
C TYR A 688 13.45 3.45 -18.51
N ALA A 689 14.55 4.12 -18.86
CA ALA A 689 15.48 3.64 -19.88
C ALA A 689 16.29 2.41 -19.41
N ALA A 690 16.65 2.37 -18.11
CA ALA A 690 17.35 1.23 -17.52
C ALA A 690 16.54 -0.07 -17.65
N VAL A 691 15.24 -0.05 -17.35
CA VAL A 691 14.35 -1.22 -17.54
C VAL A 691 13.94 -1.48 -19.00
N GLY A 692 14.54 -0.78 -19.96
CA GLY A 692 14.32 -1.04 -21.40
C GLY A 692 13.08 -0.37 -21.99
N GLY A 693 12.33 0.41 -21.21
CA GLY A 693 11.10 1.07 -21.67
C GLY A 693 10.01 0.10 -22.15
N THR A 694 9.14 0.54 -23.06
CA THR A 694 8.06 -0.31 -23.60
C THR A 694 7.94 -0.27 -25.12
N SER A 695 7.63 -1.43 -25.71
CA SER A 695 7.18 -1.55 -27.10
C SER A 695 5.67 -1.35 -27.26
N GLN A 696 4.90 -1.46 -26.17
CA GLN A 696 3.43 -1.48 -26.17
C GLN A 696 2.81 -0.08 -26.36
N ALA A 697 3.60 0.99 -26.31
CA ALA A 697 3.11 2.37 -26.52
C ALA A 697 2.92 2.76 -28.01
N ALA A 698 3.43 1.96 -28.96
CA ALA A 698 3.37 2.26 -30.39
C ALA A 698 1.94 2.42 -30.98
N PRO A 699 0.92 1.60 -30.60
CA PRO A 699 -0.47 1.80 -31.04
C PRO A 699 -1.09 3.14 -30.59
N TYR A 700 -0.54 3.75 -29.53
CA TYR A 700 -0.95 5.05 -29.00
C TYR A 700 -0.17 6.22 -29.63
N GLY A 701 0.66 5.95 -30.65
CA GLY A 701 1.43 6.94 -31.40
C GLY A 701 2.86 7.17 -30.88
N ILE A 702 3.29 6.50 -29.81
CA ILE A 702 4.63 6.69 -29.22
C ILE A 702 5.57 5.58 -29.73
N THR A 703 6.27 5.87 -30.83
CA THR A 703 7.05 4.86 -31.60
C THR A 703 8.53 4.74 -31.20
N ALA A 704 9.00 5.50 -30.21
CA ALA A 704 10.38 5.52 -29.74
C ALA A 704 10.45 5.41 -28.20
N ALA A 705 9.72 4.45 -27.64
CA ALA A 705 9.55 4.24 -26.20
C ALA A 705 10.34 3.03 -25.63
N GLN A 706 11.02 2.25 -26.48
CA GLN A 706 11.80 1.08 -26.08
C GLN A 706 13.30 1.36 -26.20
N PHE A 707 14.11 0.90 -25.25
CA PHE A 707 15.55 1.17 -25.15
C PHE A 707 16.41 -0.10 -25.29
N GLY A 708 17.28 -0.10 -26.29
CA GLY A 708 18.26 -1.15 -26.58
C GLY A 708 19.55 -0.96 -25.78
N THR A 709 20.69 -0.93 -26.46
CA THR A 709 21.99 -0.67 -25.82
C THR A 709 22.07 0.74 -25.27
N ILE A 710 22.52 0.89 -24.02
CA ILE A 710 22.73 2.17 -23.35
C ILE A 710 24.21 2.32 -23.00
N SER A 711 24.89 3.24 -23.69
CA SER A 711 26.30 3.61 -23.51
C SER A 711 27.28 2.43 -23.49
N GLY A 712 26.95 1.36 -24.22
CA GLY A 712 27.72 0.11 -24.32
C GLY A 712 27.15 -1.06 -23.51
N VAL A 713 26.19 -0.82 -22.61
CA VAL A 713 25.52 -1.86 -21.82
C VAL A 713 24.30 -2.38 -22.56
N ALA A 714 24.22 -3.70 -22.76
CA ALA A 714 23.09 -4.38 -23.39
C ALA A 714 21.79 -4.24 -22.57
N PRO A 715 20.60 -4.48 -23.14
CA PRO A 715 19.37 -4.69 -22.36
C PRO A 715 19.38 -6.05 -21.68
N VAL A 716 18.79 -6.13 -20.49
CA VAL A 716 18.61 -7.40 -19.76
C VAL A 716 17.56 -8.26 -20.48
N ALA A 717 17.82 -9.57 -20.57
CA ALA A 717 16.94 -10.49 -21.27
C ALA A 717 15.55 -10.58 -20.62
N GLY A 718 14.50 -10.41 -21.44
CA GLY A 718 13.10 -10.45 -21.00
C GLY A 718 12.61 -9.21 -20.25
N VAL A 719 13.47 -8.26 -19.90
CA VAL A 719 13.08 -7.07 -19.12
C VAL A 719 12.49 -5.99 -20.02
N GLY A 720 11.37 -5.41 -19.58
CA GLY A 720 10.64 -4.35 -20.27
C GLY A 720 9.42 -3.91 -19.45
N LEU A 721 8.73 -2.85 -19.86
CA LEU A 721 7.56 -2.32 -19.16
C LEU A 721 6.23 -2.65 -19.87
N PRO A 722 5.18 -3.06 -19.14
CA PRO A 722 3.83 -3.03 -19.64
C PRO A 722 3.34 -1.58 -19.85
N PHE A 723 2.38 -1.40 -20.77
CA PHE A 723 1.76 -0.10 -21.04
C PHE A 723 0.24 -0.22 -21.14
N GLY A 724 -0.48 0.64 -20.41
CA GLY A 724 -1.94 0.65 -20.32
C GLY A 724 -2.43 1.86 -19.53
N PHE A 725 -3.74 1.95 -19.29
CA PHE A 725 -4.35 3.11 -18.62
C PHE A 725 -5.11 2.68 -17.36
N ILE A 726 -4.51 2.85 -16.19
CA ILE A 726 -5.22 2.76 -14.90
C ILE A 726 -6.15 3.98 -14.79
N ASN A 727 -7.42 3.76 -14.45
CA ASN A 727 -8.44 4.81 -14.36
C ASN A 727 -9.11 4.81 -12.98
N LEU A 728 -8.65 5.66 -12.07
CA LEU A 728 -9.21 5.79 -10.72
C LEU A 728 -10.28 6.90 -10.72
N GLY A 729 -11.52 6.58 -10.33
CA GLY A 729 -12.64 7.55 -10.37
C GLY A 729 -12.98 8.10 -11.77
N GLY A 730 -12.51 7.45 -12.85
CA GLY A 730 -12.59 7.97 -14.22
C GLY A 730 -11.46 8.93 -14.63
N ILE A 731 -10.45 9.10 -13.77
CA ILE A 731 -9.22 9.88 -14.02
C ILE A 731 -8.10 8.91 -14.42
N ALA A 732 -7.53 9.10 -15.61
CA ALA A 732 -6.40 8.31 -16.08
C ALA A 732 -5.11 8.72 -15.35
N LEU A 733 -4.51 7.78 -14.61
CA LEU A 733 -3.36 8.05 -13.76
C LEU A 733 -2.07 8.33 -14.57
N PRO A 734 -1.17 9.21 -14.08
CA PRO A 734 0.18 9.33 -14.62
C PRO A 734 1.04 8.15 -14.17
N ILE A 735 1.27 7.21 -15.09
CA ILE A 735 2.19 6.09 -14.87
C ILE A 735 3.64 6.56 -15.06
N TYR A 736 3.92 7.26 -16.15
CA TYR A 736 5.21 7.87 -16.45
C TYR A 736 4.97 9.34 -16.83
N GLY A 737 5.68 10.27 -16.22
CA GLY A 737 5.67 11.71 -16.48
C GLY A 737 4.37 12.48 -16.19
N PRO A 738 4.41 13.83 -16.25
CA PRO A 738 3.24 14.68 -16.10
C PRO A 738 2.38 14.78 -17.36
N GLY A 739 1.06 14.88 -17.19
CA GLY A 739 0.11 15.06 -18.30
C GLY A 739 -0.61 13.78 -18.74
N GLY A 740 -0.78 12.82 -17.83
CA GLY A 740 -1.47 11.55 -18.10
C GLY A 740 -0.62 10.57 -18.94
N PRO A 741 -1.13 9.36 -19.23
CA PRO A 741 -0.28 8.24 -19.64
C PRO A 741 0.38 8.37 -21.02
N ILE A 742 -0.19 9.16 -21.94
CA ILE A 742 0.43 9.44 -23.26
C ILE A 742 1.35 10.66 -23.19
N GLY A 743 0.87 11.80 -22.65
CA GLY A 743 1.63 13.05 -22.59
C GLY A 743 2.81 12.99 -21.62
N GLY A 744 2.66 12.27 -20.50
CA GLY A 744 3.70 12.05 -19.52
C GLY A 744 4.83 11.18 -20.05
N LEU A 745 4.54 10.04 -20.68
CA LEU A 745 5.58 9.21 -21.30
C LEU A 745 6.33 9.99 -22.38
N GLN A 746 5.63 10.77 -23.21
CA GLN A 746 6.28 11.65 -24.17
C GLN A 746 7.20 12.69 -23.49
N THR A 747 6.79 13.25 -22.35
CA THR A 747 7.60 14.20 -21.55
C THR A 747 8.86 13.56 -20.96
N VAL A 748 8.78 12.32 -20.47
CA VAL A 748 9.95 11.55 -19.98
C VAL A 748 10.92 11.28 -21.14
N LEU A 749 10.42 10.83 -22.28
CA LEU A 749 11.23 10.58 -23.48
C LEU A 749 11.87 11.86 -24.05
N ASP A 750 11.19 13.01 -23.96
CA ASP A 750 11.74 14.30 -24.38
C ASP A 750 12.75 14.85 -23.37
N THR A 751 12.57 14.64 -22.06
CA THR A 751 13.57 14.95 -21.04
C THR A 751 14.88 14.22 -21.31
N GLY A 752 14.81 12.92 -21.60
CA GLY A 752 15.97 12.08 -21.92
C GLY A 752 16.85 12.61 -23.06
N LYS A 753 16.25 13.32 -24.04
CA LYS A 753 16.98 13.93 -25.17
C LYS A 753 17.77 15.18 -24.79
N THR A 754 17.57 15.70 -23.58
CA THR A 754 18.26 16.89 -23.05
C THR A 754 19.47 16.57 -22.17
N LEU A 755 19.63 15.30 -21.75
CA LEU A 755 20.61 14.86 -20.74
C LEU A 755 22.07 14.77 -21.23
N GLY A 756 22.40 15.44 -22.34
CA GLY A 756 23.74 15.43 -22.96
C GLY A 756 24.13 14.12 -23.66
N THR A 757 23.32 13.06 -23.57
CA THR A 757 23.56 11.80 -24.29
C THR A 757 23.09 11.89 -25.75
N THR A 758 23.68 11.09 -26.62
CA THR A 758 23.26 10.96 -28.04
C THR A 758 22.34 9.77 -28.18
N GLN A 759 21.09 10.01 -28.59
CA GLN A 759 20.09 8.98 -28.85
C GLN A 759 19.94 8.72 -30.36
N HIS A 760 19.90 7.44 -30.75
CA HIS A 760 19.68 6.97 -32.11
C HIS A 760 18.51 6.00 -32.15
N VAL A 761 17.53 6.20 -33.03
CA VAL A 761 16.42 5.26 -33.23
C VAL A 761 16.79 4.32 -34.36
N ASN A 762 16.95 3.03 -34.08
CA ASN A 762 17.29 2.04 -35.09
C ASN A 762 16.08 1.64 -35.96
N ALA A 763 16.31 0.80 -36.98
CA ALA A 763 15.30 0.42 -37.97
C ALA A 763 14.06 -0.29 -37.38
N ASN A 764 14.13 -0.78 -36.13
CA ASN A 764 13.03 -1.45 -35.43
C ASN A 764 12.25 -0.51 -34.48
N GLY A 765 12.57 0.80 -34.45
CA GLY A 765 11.98 1.77 -33.53
C GLY A 765 12.61 1.79 -32.13
N VAL A 766 13.64 0.97 -31.90
CA VAL A 766 14.32 0.88 -30.60
C VAL A 766 15.39 1.99 -30.48
N VAL A 767 15.42 2.66 -29.33
CA VAL A 767 16.35 3.74 -29.01
C VAL A 767 17.66 3.18 -28.44
N GLU A 768 18.77 3.57 -29.03
CA GLU A 768 20.14 3.31 -28.56
C GLU A 768 20.70 4.61 -27.99
N ILE A 769 21.25 4.56 -26.76
CA ILE A 769 21.87 5.72 -26.10
C ILE A 769 23.39 5.57 -26.16
N THR A 770 24.11 6.68 -26.37
CA THR A 770 25.57 6.73 -26.32
C THR A 770 26.07 8.02 -25.64
N GLY A 771 27.28 7.99 -25.11
CA GLY A 771 27.94 9.15 -24.48
C GLY A 771 27.59 9.39 -23.01
N GLY A 772 26.70 8.59 -22.41
CA GLY A 772 26.48 8.56 -20.96
C GLY A 772 27.55 7.77 -20.21
N LYS A 773 27.41 7.62 -18.89
CA LYS A 773 28.49 7.20 -17.99
C LYS A 773 28.16 5.92 -17.20
N PRO A 774 28.06 4.74 -17.84
CA PRO A 774 27.62 3.50 -17.19
C PRO A 774 28.50 3.03 -16.03
N ASN A 775 29.74 3.54 -15.96
CA ASN A 775 30.71 3.23 -14.91
C ASN A 775 31.00 4.46 -14.01
N SER A 776 30.06 5.41 -13.86
CA SER A 776 30.24 6.51 -12.92
C SER A 776 30.16 6.00 -11.48
N GLY A 777 31.11 6.42 -10.65
CA GLY A 777 31.15 6.12 -9.23
C GLY A 777 31.46 4.65 -8.93
N ALA A 778 30.72 4.05 -8.00
CA ALA A 778 30.96 2.68 -7.54
C ALA A 778 29.68 1.97 -7.10
N ASP A 779 29.65 0.65 -7.30
CA ASP A 779 28.72 -0.24 -6.63
C ASP A 779 29.04 -0.29 -5.13
N GLN A 780 28.01 -0.32 -4.29
CA GLN A 780 28.13 -0.26 -2.84
C GLN A 780 28.05 -1.67 -2.22
N PRO A 781 28.83 -1.98 -1.17
CA PRO A 781 28.87 -3.33 -0.61
C PRO A 781 27.51 -3.81 -0.07
N LEU A 782 27.22 -5.09 -0.30
CA LEU A 782 26.09 -5.81 0.31
C LEU A 782 26.56 -7.12 0.92
N ASN A 783 26.27 -7.31 2.21
CA ASN A 783 26.54 -8.54 2.94
C ASN A 783 25.82 -9.72 2.27
N GLY A 784 26.48 -10.87 2.18
CA GLY A 784 25.92 -12.07 1.52
C GLY A 784 25.81 -12.02 0.00
N ALA A 785 26.13 -10.90 -0.67
CA ALA A 785 26.23 -10.87 -2.13
C ALA A 785 27.43 -11.73 -2.61
N PRO A 786 27.26 -12.64 -3.61
CA PRO A 786 28.33 -13.54 -4.04
C PRO A 786 29.59 -12.87 -4.61
N ASP A 787 29.45 -11.64 -5.13
CA ASP A 787 30.55 -10.80 -5.62
C ASP A 787 30.89 -9.63 -4.67
N GLY A 788 30.17 -9.51 -3.55
CA GLY A 788 30.26 -8.41 -2.58
C GLY A 788 29.33 -7.21 -2.85
N PHE A 789 28.62 -7.17 -3.97
CA PHE A 789 27.85 -5.98 -4.41
C PHE A 789 26.42 -6.28 -4.88
N HIS A 790 26.16 -7.46 -5.45
CA HIS A 790 24.90 -7.80 -6.11
C HIS A 790 24.30 -9.11 -5.56
N ARG A 791 23.09 -9.05 -4.98
CA ARG A 791 22.30 -10.23 -4.56
C ARG A 791 21.42 -10.75 -5.70
N THR A 792 20.87 -11.94 -5.51
CA THR A 792 19.73 -12.47 -6.28
C THR A 792 18.47 -12.27 -5.45
N GLY A 793 17.39 -11.77 -6.07
CA GLY A 793 16.12 -11.50 -5.40
C GLY A 793 15.42 -12.76 -4.88
N GLN A 794 14.49 -12.58 -3.95
CA GLN A 794 13.72 -13.68 -3.36
C GLN A 794 12.26 -13.65 -3.85
N PRO A 795 11.58 -14.81 -3.94
CA PRO A 795 10.14 -14.85 -4.18
C PRO A 795 9.38 -14.24 -2.99
N VAL A 796 8.11 -13.87 -3.19
CA VAL A 796 7.27 -13.31 -2.11
C VAL A 796 6.15 -14.26 -1.73
N ALA A 797 6.21 -14.76 -0.50
CA ALA A 797 5.20 -15.62 0.07
C ALA A 797 3.79 -15.04 0.00
N ASN A 798 2.82 -15.91 -0.21
CA ASN A 798 1.39 -15.68 -0.25
C ASN A 798 0.69 -16.79 0.55
N GLY A 799 -0.64 -16.78 0.54
CA GLY A 799 -1.44 -17.59 1.44
C GLY A 799 -1.29 -17.15 2.89
N TRP A 800 -1.31 -18.10 3.82
CA TRP A 800 -1.14 -17.87 5.25
C TRP A 800 0.32 -17.54 5.55
N LEU A 801 0.59 -16.31 5.97
CA LEU A 801 1.89 -15.87 6.47
C LEU A 801 2.00 -16.13 7.99
N VAL A 802 0.86 -16.02 8.69
CA VAL A 802 0.68 -16.47 10.08
C VAL A 802 -0.59 -17.31 10.14
N GLN A 803 -0.47 -18.55 10.63
CA GLN A 803 -1.58 -19.50 10.77
C GLN A 803 -2.62 -19.03 11.82
N PRO A 804 -3.93 -19.22 11.58
CA PRO A 804 -4.98 -18.91 12.55
C PRO A 804 -4.78 -19.63 13.89
N HIS A 805 -4.77 -18.86 14.99
CA HIS A 805 -4.66 -19.41 16.35
C HIS A 805 -5.53 -18.67 17.37
N ASP A 806 -5.69 -19.27 18.55
CA ASP A 806 -6.48 -18.71 19.65
C ASP A 806 -5.75 -17.53 20.32
N ALA A 807 -6.50 -16.48 20.68
CA ALA A 807 -5.99 -15.38 21.49
C ALA A 807 -5.68 -15.85 22.92
N ALA A 808 -4.60 -15.34 23.50
CA ALA A 808 -4.17 -15.74 24.84
C ALA A 808 -5.23 -15.40 25.91
N PRO A 809 -5.36 -16.20 26.99
CA PRO A 809 -6.43 -16.03 27.99
C PRO A 809 -6.52 -14.60 28.56
N GLY A 810 -7.64 -13.93 28.26
CA GLY A 810 -7.93 -12.54 28.67
C GLY A 810 -7.91 -11.53 27.53
N LEU A 811 -7.19 -11.82 26.43
CA LEU A 811 -7.01 -10.92 25.29
C LEU A 811 -8.17 -11.04 24.29
N GLY A 812 -9.33 -10.51 24.67
CA GLY A 812 -10.55 -10.51 23.84
C GLY A 812 -11.28 -11.86 23.81
N GLY A 813 -10.57 -12.96 23.52
CA GLY A 813 -11.15 -14.30 23.36
C GLY A 813 -11.63 -14.57 21.93
N LEU A 814 -10.82 -14.19 20.93
CA LEU A 814 -10.89 -14.73 19.57
C LEU A 814 -10.31 -16.15 19.54
N THR A 815 -10.90 -17.03 18.74
CA THR A 815 -10.40 -18.38 18.46
C THR A 815 -9.80 -18.48 17.07
N ALA A 816 -8.98 -19.51 16.84
CA ALA A 816 -8.47 -19.87 15.52
C ALA A 816 -9.59 -19.98 14.47
N SER A 817 -10.76 -20.50 14.87
CA SER A 817 -11.93 -20.60 13.99
C SER A 817 -12.57 -19.25 13.68
N ASP A 818 -12.56 -18.30 14.63
CA ASP A 818 -13.05 -16.94 14.39
C ASP A 818 -12.14 -16.20 13.41
N VAL A 819 -10.82 -16.32 13.62
CA VAL A 819 -9.78 -15.70 12.79
C VAL A 819 -9.80 -16.25 11.36
N LYS A 820 -9.84 -17.58 11.22
CA LYS A 820 -9.97 -18.26 9.92
C LYS A 820 -11.23 -17.80 9.19
N GLN A 821 -12.38 -17.78 9.88
CA GLN A 821 -13.65 -17.32 9.29
C GLN A 821 -13.58 -15.88 8.79
N ILE A 822 -13.09 -14.94 9.61
CA ILE A 822 -13.03 -13.52 9.25
C ILE A 822 -12.19 -13.29 7.99
N ILE A 823 -11.03 -13.95 7.93
CA ILE A 823 -10.10 -13.79 6.80
C ILE A 823 -10.62 -14.46 5.54
N GLU A 824 -11.17 -15.68 5.62
CA GLU A 824 -11.74 -16.38 4.46
C GLU A 824 -12.97 -15.65 3.90
N GLN A 825 -13.85 -15.10 4.76
CA GLN A 825 -14.94 -14.23 4.32
C GLN A 825 -14.45 -12.93 3.66
N GLY A 826 -13.24 -12.47 3.99
CA GLY A 826 -12.57 -11.37 3.30
C GLY A 826 -11.98 -11.76 1.94
N VAL A 827 -11.37 -12.95 1.84
CA VAL A 827 -10.82 -13.49 0.59
C VAL A 827 -11.93 -13.76 -0.43
N ASP A 828 -13.04 -14.35 0.00
CA ASP A 828 -14.27 -14.52 -0.80
C ASP A 828 -14.75 -13.15 -1.32
N ALA A 829 -14.90 -12.17 -0.43
CA ALA A 829 -15.36 -10.83 -0.80
C ALA A 829 -14.42 -10.11 -1.78
N ALA A 830 -13.11 -10.26 -1.62
CA ALA A 830 -12.10 -9.70 -2.53
C ALA A 830 -12.15 -10.35 -3.93
N ASN A 831 -12.31 -11.67 -3.99
CA ASN A 831 -12.47 -12.41 -5.25
C ASN A 831 -13.74 -12.03 -6.04
N TYR A 832 -14.78 -11.45 -5.39
CA TYR A 832 -15.90 -10.83 -6.11
C TYR A 832 -15.73 -9.31 -6.34
N CYS A 833 -14.90 -8.62 -5.55
CA CYS A 833 -14.79 -7.16 -5.58
C CYS A 833 -13.93 -6.69 -6.77
N ARG A 834 -14.37 -5.65 -7.49
CA ARG A 834 -13.62 -5.09 -8.63
C ARG A 834 -12.43 -4.25 -8.13
N ALA A 835 -11.21 -4.61 -8.53
CA ALA A 835 -9.99 -3.83 -8.26
C ALA A 835 -10.04 -2.40 -8.86
N ALA A 836 -9.32 -1.44 -8.24
CA ALA A 836 -9.15 -0.11 -8.84
C ALA A 836 -7.86 0.01 -9.68
N ILE A 837 -6.79 -0.69 -9.28
CA ILE A 837 -5.44 -0.55 -9.85
C ILE A 837 -4.97 -1.73 -10.73
N ARG A 838 -5.89 -2.50 -11.31
CA ARG A 838 -5.60 -3.65 -12.19
C ARG A 838 -6.14 -3.49 -13.60
N LEU A 839 -5.55 -4.22 -14.55
CA LEU A 839 -5.92 -4.29 -15.95
C LEU A 839 -6.03 -5.77 -16.42
N PRO A 840 -6.98 -6.13 -17.29
CA PRO A 840 -8.03 -5.28 -17.86
C PRO A 840 -9.07 -4.85 -16.81
N PHE A 841 -9.84 -3.80 -17.15
CA PHE A 841 -10.93 -3.34 -16.28
C PHE A 841 -11.98 -4.45 -16.12
N GLY A 842 -12.39 -4.70 -14.88
CA GLY A 842 -13.20 -5.87 -14.51
C GLY A 842 -12.44 -6.92 -13.70
N SER A 843 -11.11 -6.84 -13.65
CA SER A 843 -10.28 -7.67 -12.76
C SER A 843 -10.72 -7.58 -11.28
N THR A 844 -10.61 -8.70 -10.57
CA THR A 844 -10.97 -8.84 -9.15
C THR A 844 -9.84 -8.36 -8.23
N ALA A 845 -10.16 -8.04 -6.99
CA ALA A 845 -9.22 -7.49 -6.02
C ALA A 845 -8.40 -8.60 -5.33
N LYS A 846 -7.11 -8.33 -5.07
CA LYS A 846 -6.20 -9.19 -4.33
C LYS A 846 -5.61 -8.38 -3.16
N MET A 847 -5.77 -8.90 -1.94
CA MET A 847 -5.53 -8.17 -0.69
C MET A 847 -4.68 -8.96 0.31
N CYS A 848 -4.12 -8.23 1.28
CA CYS A 848 -3.60 -8.76 2.53
C CYS A 848 -4.62 -8.52 3.66
N PHE A 849 -4.73 -9.47 4.59
CA PHE A 849 -5.66 -9.46 5.72
C PHE A 849 -4.89 -9.76 7.01
N ALA A 850 -5.07 -8.94 8.05
CA ALA A 850 -4.46 -9.15 9.35
C ALA A 850 -5.52 -9.08 10.46
N VAL A 851 -5.57 -10.08 11.32
CA VAL A 851 -6.41 -10.10 12.53
C VAL A 851 -5.51 -10.13 13.75
N CYS A 852 -5.76 -9.24 14.71
CA CYS A 852 -5.04 -9.20 15.97
C CYS A 852 -5.96 -9.07 17.19
N ASP A 853 -5.44 -9.46 18.36
CA ASP A 853 -6.15 -9.36 19.65
C ASP A 853 -6.15 -7.94 20.25
N THR A 854 -6.76 -7.77 21.42
CA THR A 854 -6.84 -6.48 22.13
C THR A 854 -5.49 -5.94 22.66
N ALA A 855 -4.39 -6.68 22.50
CA ALA A 855 -3.01 -6.27 22.76
C ALA A 855 -2.14 -6.24 21.48
N GLY A 856 -2.79 -6.35 20.31
CA GLY A 856 -2.15 -6.28 19.00
C GLY A 856 -1.36 -7.53 18.62
N ASN A 857 -1.44 -8.65 19.33
CA ASN A 857 -0.78 -9.88 18.89
C ASN A 857 -1.47 -10.40 17.61
N LEU A 858 -0.70 -10.72 16.57
CA LEU A 858 -1.26 -11.21 15.30
C LEU A 858 -1.73 -12.65 15.47
N LEU A 859 -3.04 -12.87 15.32
CA LEU A 859 -3.67 -14.19 15.41
C LEU A 859 -3.76 -14.90 14.04
N GLY A 860 -3.65 -14.13 12.96
CA GLY A 860 -3.63 -14.62 11.58
C GLY A 860 -3.28 -13.49 10.61
N LEU A 861 -2.51 -13.84 9.57
CA LEU A 861 -2.05 -12.92 8.52
C LEU A 861 -2.05 -13.67 7.19
N TYR A 862 -2.75 -13.13 6.20
CA TYR A 862 -2.98 -13.74 4.89
C TYR A 862 -2.58 -12.75 3.79
N ARG A 863 -1.96 -13.23 2.71
CA ARG A 863 -1.72 -12.45 1.47
C ARG A 863 -2.26 -13.23 0.26
N MET A 864 -3.22 -12.69 -0.47
CA MET A 864 -3.69 -13.29 -1.74
C MET A 864 -2.57 -13.31 -2.79
N PRO A 865 -2.57 -14.28 -3.74
CA PRO A 865 -1.71 -14.24 -4.93
C PRO A 865 -1.76 -12.88 -5.64
N ASP A 866 -0.58 -12.40 -6.04
CA ASP A 866 -0.31 -11.04 -6.59
C ASP A 866 -0.93 -9.83 -5.82
N ALA A 867 -1.35 -9.99 -4.57
CA ALA A 867 -1.64 -8.83 -3.73
C ALA A 867 -0.34 -8.01 -3.49
N THR A 868 -0.48 -6.69 -3.41
CA THR A 868 0.62 -5.74 -3.24
C THR A 868 1.40 -6.00 -1.96
N THR A 869 2.73 -5.88 -1.99
CA THR A 869 3.57 -6.40 -0.88
C THR A 869 3.74 -5.39 0.26
N PHE A 870 3.53 -4.10 0.00
CA PHE A 870 3.41 -3.07 1.05
C PHE A 870 2.20 -3.33 1.98
N SER A 871 1.15 -3.98 1.44
CA SER A 871 -0.09 -4.28 2.13
C SER A 871 0.07 -5.27 3.29
N ILE A 872 1.18 -6.01 3.36
CA ILE A 872 1.49 -6.90 4.48
C ILE A 872 1.65 -6.07 5.77
N GLY A 873 2.55 -5.08 5.77
CA GLY A 873 2.75 -4.19 6.92
C GLY A 873 1.57 -3.26 7.17
N VAL A 874 0.94 -2.76 6.09
CA VAL A 874 -0.22 -1.87 6.20
C VAL A 874 -1.45 -2.57 6.78
N ALA A 875 -1.74 -3.82 6.42
CA ALA A 875 -2.85 -4.58 7.03
C ALA A 875 -2.60 -4.79 8.54
N VAL A 876 -1.38 -5.13 8.95
CA VAL A 876 -0.98 -5.27 10.36
C VAL A 876 -1.16 -3.95 11.12
N ALA A 877 -0.69 -2.83 10.58
CA ALA A 877 -0.85 -1.51 11.20
C ALA A 877 -2.32 -1.04 11.24
N LYS A 878 -3.10 -1.30 10.18
CA LYS A 878 -4.56 -1.08 10.15
C LYS A 878 -5.28 -1.84 11.28
N ALA A 879 -4.95 -3.12 11.46
CA ALA A 879 -5.50 -3.95 12.54
C ALA A 879 -5.08 -3.47 13.94
N ARG A 880 -3.81 -3.07 14.12
CA ARG A 880 -3.26 -2.57 15.39
C ARG A 880 -3.83 -1.21 15.77
N ASN A 881 -4.01 -0.28 14.82
CA ASN A 881 -4.64 1.02 15.05
C ASN A 881 -6.02 0.90 15.70
N VAL A 882 -6.94 0.16 15.08
CA VAL A 882 -8.29 -0.06 15.64
C VAL A 882 -8.25 -0.89 16.93
N SER A 883 -7.27 -1.79 17.09
CA SER A 883 -7.11 -2.59 18.32
C SER A 883 -6.67 -1.78 19.54
N TYR A 884 -5.91 -0.70 19.35
CA TYR A 884 -5.47 0.18 20.43
C TYR A 884 -6.43 1.34 20.68
N TYR A 885 -6.88 2.04 19.63
CA TYR A 885 -7.66 3.27 19.76
C TYR A 885 -9.09 3.04 20.23
N ASN A 886 -9.75 2.02 19.70
CA ASN A 886 -11.14 1.71 20.07
C ASN A 886 -11.24 0.95 21.40
N ASN A 887 -10.12 0.47 21.97
CA ASN A 887 -10.12 -0.26 23.24
C ASN A 887 -10.38 0.71 24.40
N PRO A 888 -11.51 0.60 25.15
CA PRO A 888 -11.85 1.51 26.24
C PRO A 888 -10.87 1.44 27.43
N SER A 889 -9.96 0.45 27.44
CA SER A 889 -8.91 0.29 28.44
C SER A 889 -7.61 1.04 28.10
N THR A 890 -7.47 1.56 26.86
CA THR A 890 -6.28 2.30 26.44
C THR A 890 -6.25 3.68 27.08
N VAL A 891 -5.09 4.07 27.59
CA VAL A 891 -4.85 5.38 28.19
C VAL A 891 -4.03 6.25 27.23
N PHE A 892 -4.72 7.23 26.64
CA PHE A 892 -4.13 8.31 25.86
C PHE A 892 -3.72 9.45 26.79
N ASN A 893 -2.41 9.66 26.94
CA ASN A 893 -1.88 10.72 27.83
C ASN A 893 -1.75 12.09 27.14
N THR A 894 -1.98 12.13 25.83
CA THR A 894 -1.91 13.32 24.98
C THR A 894 -3.31 13.82 24.66
N PRO A 895 -3.66 15.09 24.96
CA PRO A 895 -4.97 15.64 24.60
C PRO A 895 -5.25 15.65 23.09
N LYS A 896 -4.21 15.77 22.25
CA LYS A 896 -4.35 15.67 20.78
C LYS A 896 -4.87 14.31 20.31
N ASP A 897 -4.70 13.22 21.08
CA ASP A 897 -5.27 11.90 20.76
C ASP A 897 -6.76 11.77 21.16
N GLN A 898 -7.21 12.59 22.12
CA GLN A 898 -8.54 12.47 22.73
C GLN A 898 -9.61 13.22 21.91
N VAL A 899 -9.93 12.72 20.72
CA VAL A 899 -10.93 13.31 19.80
C VAL A 899 -12.36 13.13 20.33
N THR A 900 -12.61 12.06 21.08
CA THR A 900 -13.90 11.75 21.72
C THR A 900 -13.70 10.82 22.93
N GLN A 901 -14.77 10.26 23.48
CA GLN A 901 -14.71 9.30 24.59
C GLN A 901 -14.08 7.96 24.14
N ASN A 902 -13.19 7.39 24.97
CA ASN A 902 -12.58 6.09 24.72
C ASN A 902 -13.67 5.00 24.57
N GLY A 903 -13.51 4.09 23.61
CA GLY A 903 -14.49 3.03 23.34
C GLY A 903 -15.52 3.36 22.26
N VAL A 904 -15.47 4.55 21.63
CA VAL A 904 -16.18 4.80 20.36
C VAL A 904 -15.45 4.07 19.23
N ALA A 905 -16.17 3.33 18.39
CA ALA A 905 -15.59 2.62 17.26
C ALA A 905 -15.22 3.59 16.12
N PHE A 906 -13.92 3.73 15.86
CA PHE A 906 -13.33 4.43 14.72
C PHE A 906 -12.76 3.41 13.71
N THR A 907 -12.46 3.87 12.50
CA THR A 907 -11.64 3.16 11.50
C THR A 907 -10.49 4.05 11.06
N ASN A 908 -9.61 3.52 10.22
CA ASN A 908 -8.58 4.32 9.56
C ASN A 908 -9.15 5.32 8.53
N ARG A 909 -10.40 5.18 8.05
CA ARG A 909 -11.10 6.29 7.36
C ARG A 909 -11.43 7.42 8.33
N THR A 910 -11.80 7.08 9.58
CA THR A 910 -11.99 8.08 10.64
C THR A 910 -10.68 8.78 11.01
N TYR A 911 -9.58 8.05 11.21
CA TYR A 911 -8.27 8.66 11.54
C TYR A 911 -7.78 9.58 10.41
N ARG A 912 -7.94 9.16 9.15
CA ARG A 912 -7.58 9.95 7.97
C ARG A 912 -8.31 11.30 7.93
N PHE A 913 -9.63 11.29 8.11
CA PHE A 913 -10.48 12.49 8.15
C PHE A 913 -10.17 13.45 9.33
N LEU A 914 -9.29 13.02 10.25
CA LEU A 914 -8.79 13.82 11.37
C LEU A 914 -7.34 14.28 11.19
N ALA A 915 -6.60 13.74 10.20
CA ALA A 915 -5.20 14.01 9.90
C ALA A 915 -4.97 14.78 8.59
N GLU A 916 -5.89 14.67 7.62
CA GLU A 916 -5.92 15.47 6.38
C GLU A 916 -5.78 16.99 6.64
N PRO A 917 -5.25 17.78 5.69
CA PRO A 917 -4.87 19.18 5.93
C PRO A 917 -6.02 20.17 6.21
N ARG A 918 -7.29 19.75 6.14
CA ARG A 918 -8.47 20.62 6.11
C ARG A 918 -9.67 19.97 6.79
N TYR A 919 -10.49 20.73 7.52
CA TYR A 919 -11.70 20.21 8.17
C TYR A 919 -12.94 21.10 7.95
N PRO A 920 -13.99 20.63 7.24
CA PRO A 920 -14.11 19.32 6.61
C PRO A 920 -13.16 19.11 5.42
N SER A 921 -12.80 17.85 5.16
CA SER A 921 -11.97 17.41 4.05
C SER A 921 -12.38 17.99 2.70
N GLY A 922 -11.39 18.40 1.91
CA GLY A 922 -11.59 18.97 0.58
C GLY A 922 -12.21 20.37 0.55
N ILE A 923 -12.54 21.00 1.69
CA ILE A 923 -13.06 22.38 1.71
C ILE A 923 -11.91 23.38 1.90
N ASP A 924 -11.59 24.09 0.83
CA ASP A 924 -10.56 25.13 0.81
C ASP A 924 -10.78 26.25 1.83
N GLY A 925 -9.68 26.70 2.45
CA GLY A 925 -9.67 27.77 3.45
C GLY A 925 -10.26 27.39 4.82
N THR A 926 -10.39 26.10 5.14
CA THR A 926 -10.76 25.61 6.48
C THR A 926 -9.54 25.26 7.33
N GLU A 927 -9.72 25.32 8.65
CA GLU A 927 -8.67 24.99 9.64
C GLU A 927 -8.35 23.47 9.62
N PRO A 928 -7.09 23.07 9.91
CA PRO A 928 -6.71 21.67 9.98
C PRO A 928 -7.30 20.94 11.20
N PRO A 929 -7.68 19.65 11.06
CA PRO A 929 -8.17 18.80 12.15
C PRO A 929 -7.07 18.30 13.11
N GLN A 930 -7.51 17.75 14.23
CA GLN A 930 -6.73 17.53 15.46
C GLN A 930 -5.50 16.60 15.32
N PHE A 931 -5.49 15.67 14.36
CA PHE A 931 -4.35 14.78 14.11
C PHE A 931 -3.39 15.30 13.02
N SER A 932 -3.72 16.40 12.34
CA SER A 932 -2.94 16.90 11.20
C SER A 932 -1.63 17.57 11.61
N THR A 933 -0.55 17.30 10.89
CA THR A 933 0.79 17.91 11.10
C THR A 933 0.80 19.44 10.90
N LEU A 934 -0.20 20.00 10.22
CA LEU A 934 -0.38 21.46 10.13
C LEU A 934 -0.77 22.13 11.47
N ASN A 935 -1.19 21.34 12.47
CA ASN A 935 -1.40 21.80 13.85
C ASN A 935 -0.13 21.72 14.73
N ASP A 936 1.05 21.48 14.13
CA ASP A 936 2.32 21.37 14.86
C ASP A 936 3.18 22.64 14.77
N PRO A 937 3.94 22.96 15.83
CA PRO A 937 4.56 24.28 15.97
C PRO A 937 5.61 24.54 14.88
N GLY A 938 5.64 25.77 14.39
CA GLY A 938 6.60 26.23 13.38
C GLY A 938 6.28 25.82 11.94
N ILE A 939 5.24 25.01 11.71
CA ILE A 939 4.75 24.68 10.36
C ILE A 939 3.79 25.77 9.86
N ASN A 940 3.84 26.13 8.59
CA ASN A 940 2.88 27.03 7.95
C ASN A 940 1.64 26.25 7.47
N PRO A 941 0.43 26.46 8.02
CA PRO A 941 -0.77 25.77 7.56
C PRO A 941 -1.17 26.13 6.12
N GLU A 942 -0.65 27.23 5.55
CA GLU A 942 -0.93 27.61 4.15
C GLU A 942 0.02 26.97 3.11
N THR A 943 1.16 26.40 3.53
CA THR A 943 2.19 25.90 2.56
C THR A 943 2.99 24.66 3.00
N ALA A 944 2.82 24.15 4.23
CA ALA A 944 3.67 23.14 4.86
C ALA A 944 5.18 23.52 4.99
N GLU A 945 5.57 24.75 4.66
CA GLU A 945 6.92 25.28 4.89
C GLU A 945 7.17 25.60 6.38
N ASN A 946 8.45 25.77 6.77
CA ASN A 946 8.78 26.33 8.08
C ASN A 946 8.42 27.82 8.14
N LEU A 947 7.75 28.27 9.21
CA LEU A 947 7.48 29.68 9.53
C LEU A 947 8.73 30.48 9.98
N GLY A 948 9.92 29.88 9.88
CA GLY A 948 11.18 30.47 10.32
C GLY A 948 12.32 29.46 10.26
N ALA A 949 13.19 29.47 11.28
CA ALA A 949 14.17 28.41 11.48
C ALA A 949 13.46 27.10 11.93
N PRO A 950 13.91 25.91 11.49
CA PRO A 950 13.31 24.64 11.87
C PRO A 950 13.40 24.40 13.38
N LEU A 951 12.32 23.87 13.98
CA LEU A 951 12.29 23.57 15.41
C LEU A 951 12.99 22.25 15.75
N ALA A 952 13.42 22.13 17.01
CA ALA A 952 14.00 20.91 17.56
C ALA A 952 12.99 19.76 17.54
N ALA A 953 13.45 18.53 17.29
CA ALA A 953 12.60 17.35 17.12
C ALA A 953 11.65 17.09 18.30
N SER A 954 12.02 17.49 19.53
CA SER A 954 11.15 17.42 20.71
C SER A 954 9.75 18.02 20.52
N ASN A 955 9.61 19.04 19.65
CA ASN A 955 8.34 19.71 19.37
C ASN A 955 7.38 18.89 18.47
N TYR A 956 7.87 17.77 17.93
CA TYR A 956 7.14 16.81 17.09
C TYR A 956 7.12 15.40 17.72
N MET A 957 7.59 15.26 18.97
CA MET A 957 7.76 13.99 19.68
C MET A 957 7.19 14.02 21.11
N ASP A 958 6.58 15.12 21.54
CA ASP A 958 6.04 15.30 22.89
C ASP A 958 4.50 15.23 22.91
N ASN A 959 3.88 15.33 24.09
CA ASN A 959 2.42 15.27 24.22
C ASN A 959 1.69 16.51 23.66
N MET A 960 2.37 17.37 22.90
CA MET A 960 1.82 18.52 22.18
C MET A 960 1.91 18.38 20.65
N SER A 961 2.54 17.32 20.11
CA SER A 961 2.51 17.00 18.68
C SER A 961 1.18 16.38 18.22
N SER A 962 0.85 16.54 16.94
CA SER A 962 -0.25 15.88 16.24
C SER A 962 0.03 14.38 16.11
N VAL A 963 -0.99 13.57 15.80
CA VAL A 963 -0.78 12.13 15.62
C VAL A 963 0.05 11.85 14.36
N ALA A 964 -0.20 12.57 13.26
CA ALA A 964 0.60 12.43 12.03
C ALA A 964 2.05 12.89 12.25
N GLY A 965 2.26 14.04 12.89
CA GLY A 965 3.60 14.55 13.22
C GLY A 965 4.35 13.65 14.21
N HIS A 966 3.67 13.07 15.20
CA HIS A 966 4.29 12.13 16.13
C HIS A 966 4.71 10.83 15.42
N ASP A 967 3.83 10.26 14.60
CA ASP A 967 4.10 9.04 13.82
C ASP A 967 5.26 9.23 12.82
N ALA A 968 5.35 10.42 12.19
CA ALA A 968 6.48 10.78 11.33
C ALA A 968 7.83 10.78 12.07
N PHE A 969 7.89 11.42 13.25
CA PHE A 969 9.11 11.62 14.03
C PHE A 969 9.45 10.47 14.99
N VAL A 970 8.46 9.65 15.33
CA VAL A 970 8.55 8.45 16.15
C VAL A 970 8.00 7.27 15.32
N PRO A 971 8.75 6.81 14.28
CA PRO A 971 8.36 5.62 13.53
C PRO A 971 8.22 4.42 14.46
N GLU A 972 7.36 3.47 14.09
CA GLU A 972 6.94 2.38 14.98
C GLU A 972 6.24 2.92 16.26
N SER A 973 5.35 3.93 16.16
CA SER A 973 4.45 4.33 17.25
C SER A 973 2.98 4.32 16.82
N ASN A 974 2.09 3.72 17.61
CA ASN A 974 0.65 3.76 17.39
C ASN A 974 0.01 4.78 18.34
N PHE A 975 -0.07 6.03 17.87
CA PHE A 975 -0.50 7.20 18.65
C PHE A 975 0.41 7.48 19.88
N HIS A 976 0.11 8.48 20.71
CA HIS A 976 0.83 8.72 21.97
C HIS A 976 0.33 7.80 23.10
N ALA A 977 -0.04 6.55 22.77
CA ALA A 977 -0.58 5.58 23.71
C ALA A 977 0.53 4.95 24.58
N THR A 978 0.21 4.60 25.83
CA THR A 978 1.18 3.96 26.76
C THR A 978 1.25 2.44 26.62
N GLN A 979 1.12 1.91 25.40
CA GLN A 979 0.82 0.49 25.15
C GLN A 979 1.95 -0.30 24.46
N GLY A 980 2.02 -1.60 24.80
CA GLY A 980 2.38 -2.72 23.90
C GLY A 980 3.79 -2.81 23.29
N PRO A 981 4.38 -4.03 23.17
CA PRO A 981 5.58 -4.26 22.35
C PRO A 981 5.29 -4.27 20.84
N ASN A 982 4.01 -4.35 20.46
CA ASN A 982 3.52 -4.58 19.10
C ASN A 982 3.24 -3.25 18.36
N GLN A 983 4.26 -2.40 18.20
CA GLN A 983 4.13 -1.06 17.59
C GLN A 983 4.61 -1.04 16.13
N ASN A 984 3.88 -0.39 15.21
CA ASN A 984 4.18 -0.40 13.77
C ASN A 984 3.81 0.89 13.00
N GLY A 985 3.52 1.99 13.69
CA GLY A 985 3.08 3.23 13.03
C GLY A 985 1.57 3.27 12.76
N VAL A 986 1.06 4.45 12.48
CA VAL A 986 -0.36 4.74 12.23
C VAL A 986 -0.62 4.82 10.72
N VAL A 987 -1.40 3.88 10.19
CA VAL A 987 -1.92 4.00 8.81
C VAL A 987 -3.10 4.98 8.78
N PHE A 988 -3.01 6.05 7.99
CA PHE A 988 -4.07 7.04 7.80
C PHE A 988 -4.91 6.81 6.52
N PHE A 989 -5.28 5.57 6.20
CA PHE A 989 -6.21 5.31 5.08
C PHE A 989 -7.12 4.08 5.30
N PRO A 990 -8.31 4.03 4.65
CA PRO A 990 -9.40 3.07 4.94
C PRO A 990 -9.04 1.58 4.78
N GLY A 991 -9.93 0.68 5.22
CA GLY A 991 -9.70 -0.78 5.22
C GLY A 991 -9.51 -1.40 6.60
N SER A 992 -10.34 -1.05 7.59
CA SER A 992 -10.12 -1.46 8.98
C SER A 992 -11.38 -1.41 9.84
N THR A 993 -11.48 -2.31 10.82
CA THR A 993 -12.52 -2.20 11.86
C THR A 993 -12.18 -3.01 13.11
N SER A 994 -12.70 -2.58 14.27
CA SER A 994 -12.61 -3.39 15.50
C SER A 994 -13.62 -4.53 15.47
N ILE A 995 -13.20 -5.67 16.00
CA ILE A 995 -13.96 -6.90 16.08
C ILE A 995 -14.69 -6.92 17.43
N TYR A 996 -16.01 -7.11 17.42
CA TYR A 996 -16.87 -7.11 18.60
C TYR A 996 -17.60 -8.45 18.79
N ARG A 997 -17.88 -8.79 20.05
CA ARG A 997 -18.71 -9.93 20.45
C ARG A 997 -19.55 -9.51 21.66
N ASN A 998 -20.87 -9.55 21.53
CA ASN A 998 -21.84 -9.08 22.54
C ASN A 998 -21.61 -7.62 23.00
N GLY A 999 -21.22 -6.73 22.09
CA GLY A 999 -20.92 -5.32 22.39
C GLY A 999 -19.58 -5.07 23.08
N LYS A 1000 -18.83 -6.12 23.46
CA LYS A 1000 -17.44 -6.00 23.92
C LYS A 1000 -16.49 -6.12 22.73
N MET A 1001 -15.51 -5.24 22.64
CA MET A 1001 -14.40 -5.37 21.69
C MET A 1001 -13.48 -6.55 22.06
N ILE A 1002 -13.06 -7.32 21.05
CA ILE A 1002 -12.24 -8.53 21.20
C ILE A 1002 -10.99 -8.58 20.29
N GLY A 1003 -10.83 -7.62 19.37
CA GLY A 1003 -9.65 -7.51 18.49
C GLY A 1003 -9.85 -6.47 17.39
N GLY A 1004 -9.05 -6.57 16.33
CA GLY A 1004 -9.14 -5.72 15.15
C GLY A 1004 -8.80 -6.45 13.85
N LEU A 1005 -9.46 -6.05 12.76
CA LEU A 1005 -9.16 -6.43 11.39
C LEU A 1005 -8.55 -5.23 10.65
N GLY A 1006 -7.50 -5.51 9.87
CA GLY A 1006 -7.00 -4.63 8.82
C GLY A 1006 -6.93 -5.36 7.48
N VAL A 1007 -7.32 -4.67 6.40
CA VAL A 1007 -7.33 -5.16 5.02
C VAL A 1007 -6.58 -4.15 4.15
N SER A 1008 -5.78 -4.60 3.19
CA SER A 1008 -5.09 -3.71 2.24
C SER A 1008 -4.81 -4.37 0.90
N GLY A 1009 -5.12 -3.71 -0.21
CA GLY A 1009 -4.80 -4.19 -1.56
C GLY A 1009 -5.05 -3.14 -2.66
N ASP A 1010 -6.02 -3.43 -3.53
CA ASP A 1010 -6.20 -2.76 -4.83
C ASP A 1010 -6.95 -1.41 -4.83
N GLY A 1011 -7.26 -0.84 -3.65
CA GLY A 1011 -7.94 0.47 -3.51
C GLY A 1011 -8.70 0.57 -2.18
N VAL A 1012 -8.84 1.76 -1.60
CA VAL A 1012 -9.30 1.88 -0.20
C VAL A 1012 -10.80 1.70 -0.02
N ASP A 1013 -11.60 2.00 -1.06
CA ASP A 1013 -13.04 1.72 -1.05
C ASP A 1013 -13.32 0.23 -1.30
N GLN A 1014 -12.42 -0.48 -2.00
CA GLN A 1014 -12.39 -1.94 -2.03
C GLN A 1014 -12.04 -2.48 -0.63
N ASP A 1015 -10.95 -1.98 -0.02
CA ASP A 1015 -10.49 -2.41 1.30
C ASP A 1015 -11.61 -2.28 2.36
N ASP A 1016 -12.32 -1.15 2.40
CA ASP A 1016 -13.47 -0.91 3.30
C ASP A 1016 -14.65 -1.85 2.99
N THR A 1017 -15.00 -2.03 1.70
CA THR A 1017 -16.10 -2.92 1.31
C THR A 1017 -15.83 -4.37 1.72
N VAL A 1018 -14.59 -4.83 1.51
CA VAL A 1018 -14.15 -6.18 1.89
C VAL A 1018 -14.02 -6.32 3.41
N THR A 1019 -13.49 -5.30 4.10
CA THR A 1019 -13.46 -5.23 5.57
C THR A 1019 -14.86 -5.44 6.15
N PHE A 1020 -15.88 -4.79 5.58
CA PHE A 1020 -17.26 -4.91 6.04
C PHE A 1020 -17.80 -6.34 5.94
N VAL A 1021 -17.60 -7.00 4.79
CA VAL A 1021 -18.08 -8.39 4.59
C VAL A 1021 -17.33 -9.37 5.50
N ALA A 1022 -16.00 -9.24 5.59
CA ALA A 1022 -15.14 -10.06 6.45
C ALA A 1022 -15.55 -10.05 7.94
N THR A 1023 -16.16 -8.96 8.43
CA THR A 1023 -16.52 -8.77 9.85
C THR A 1023 -18.01 -8.59 10.10
N ILE A 1024 -18.89 -8.96 9.17
CA ILE A 1024 -20.36 -8.84 9.32
C ILE A 1024 -20.89 -9.40 10.65
N ASN A 1025 -20.41 -10.56 11.09
CA ASN A 1025 -20.82 -11.21 12.34
C ASN A 1025 -20.19 -10.59 13.61
N TYR A 1026 -19.34 -9.58 13.43
CA TYR A 1026 -18.45 -9.01 14.45
C TYR A 1026 -18.51 -7.47 14.50
N MET A 1027 -19.46 -6.83 13.81
CA MET A 1027 -19.61 -5.38 13.77
C MET A 1027 -19.97 -4.76 15.14
N PRO A 1028 -19.68 -3.45 15.34
CA PRO A 1028 -20.22 -2.71 16.48
C PRO A 1028 -21.75 -2.74 16.45
N ASN A 1029 -22.35 -3.37 17.46
CA ASN A 1029 -23.81 -3.44 17.60
C ASN A 1029 -24.38 -2.15 18.22
N SER A 1030 -25.70 -2.09 18.42
CA SER A 1030 -26.43 -0.94 18.97
C SER A 1030 -26.01 -0.46 20.37
N HIS A 1031 -25.14 -1.19 21.07
CA HIS A 1031 -24.58 -0.79 22.37
C HIS A 1031 -23.20 -0.13 22.26
N VAL A 1032 -22.60 -0.10 21.06
CA VAL A 1032 -21.29 0.50 20.79
C VAL A 1032 -21.50 1.74 19.93
N THR A 1033 -21.10 2.91 20.45
CA THR A 1033 -21.12 4.15 19.67
C THR A 1033 -20.07 4.09 18.57
N ARG A 1034 -20.42 4.52 17.35
CA ARG A 1034 -19.49 4.58 16.20
C ARG A 1034 -19.13 6.03 15.82
N ALA A 1035 -18.07 6.20 15.03
CA ALA A 1035 -17.65 7.49 14.47
C ALA A 1035 -18.78 8.21 13.71
N ASP A 1036 -19.62 7.48 12.96
CA ASP A 1036 -20.76 8.06 12.21
C ASP A 1036 -21.95 8.47 13.10
N GLN A 1037 -21.87 8.20 14.41
CA GLN A 1037 -22.89 8.54 15.41
C GLN A 1037 -22.48 9.71 16.31
N VAL A 1038 -21.20 10.06 16.38
CA VAL A 1038 -20.69 11.25 17.10
C VAL A 1038 -20.64 12.47 16.19
N PHE A 1039 -20.66 13.66 16.79
CA PHE A 1039 -20.41 14.93 16.11
C PHE A 1039 -19.05 15.47 16.56
N PHE A 1040 -18.21 15.87 15.60
CA PHE A 1040 -16.89 16.46 15.84
C PHE A 1040 -16.75 17.80 15.11
N GLY A 1041 -15.90 18.67 15.63
CA GLY A 1041 -15.67 20.04 15.13
C GLY A 1041 -15.72 21.09 16.24
N PRO A 1042 -15.15 22.29 16.02
CA PRO A 1042 -15.02 23.32 17.04
C PRO A 1042 -16.40 23.79 17.55
N PRO A 1043 -16.57 23.96 18.87
CA PRO A 1043 -17.85 24.38 19.46
C PRO A 1043 -18.16 25.85 19.15
N GLY A 1044 -18.80 26.07 18.00
CA GLY A 1044 -19.24 27.38 17.53
C GLY A 1044 -20.57 27.32 16.80
N PHE A 1045 -21.33 28.41 16.89
CA PHE A 1045 -22.46 28.67 16.01
C PHE A 1045 -21.97 29.46 14.78
N ASP A 1046 -22.42 29.10 13.58
CA ASP A 1046 -22.37 30.03 12.44
C ASP A 1046 -23.35 31.19 12.66
N GLU A 1047 -23.26 32.26 11.85
CA GLU A 1047 -24.19 33.40 11.93
C GLU A 1047 -25.68 33.03 11.63
N ALA A 1048 -25.98 31.80 11.21
CA ALA A 1048 -27.33 31.28 11.02
C ALA A 1048 -27.79 30.28 12.12
N GLY A 1049 -26.95 29.99 13.11
CA GLY A 1049 -27.29 29.13 14.25
C GLY A 1049 -27.14 27.62 14.02
N TYR A 1050 -26.45 27.20 12.97
CA TYR A 1050 -25.98 25.81 12.85
C TYR A 1050 -24.73 25.61 13.71
N GLN A 1051 -24.54 24.40 14.24
CA GLN A 1051 -23.28 24.03 14.89
C GLN A 1051 -22.25 23.67 13.82
N ASN A 1052 -21.00 24.13 13.97
CA ASN A 1052 -19.87 23.79 13.10
C ASN A 1052 -19.33 22.37 13.36
N GLN A 1053 -20.24 21.40 13.53
CA GLN A 1053 -19.93 20.02 13.84
C GLN A 1053 -20.56 19.07 12.81
N ILE A 1054 -19.77 18.13 12.32
CA ILE A 1054 -20.21 17.10 11.38
C ILE A 1054 -19.97 15.70 11.96
N ARG A 1055 -20.61 14.70 11.35
CA ARG A 1055 -20.35 13.29 11.67
C ARG A 1055 -19.06 12.86 10.99
N LEU A 1056 -18.26 12.06 11.69
CA LEU A 1056 -17.05 11.50 11.13
C LEU A 1056 -17.37 10.27 10.27
N PRO A 1057 -16.61 9.99 9.19
CA PRO A 1057 -16.79 8.78 8.41
C PRO A 1057 -16.40 7.54 9.22
N TYR A 1058 -17.04 6.39 8.91
CA TYR A 1058 -16.74 5.10 9.53
C TYR A 1058 -16.31 4.06 8.49
N ILE A 1059 -17.23 3.59 7.64
CA ILE A 1059 -16.94 2.71 6.50
C ILE A 1059 -17.69 3.28 5.29
N GLU A 1060 -17.05 3.32 4.13
CA GLU A 1060 -17.66 3.70 2.85
C GLU A 1060 -17.79 2.49 1.92
N PHE A 1061 -18.68 2.57 0.92
CA PHE A 1061 -18.99 1.44 0.03
C PHE A 1061 -18.94 1.86 -1.43
N LEU A 1062 -18.25 1.05 -2.24
CA LEU A 1062 -18.25 1.20 -3.69
C LEU A 1062 -19.66 1.07 -4.28
N ARG A 1063 -20.02 2.01 -5.15
CA ARG A 1063 -21.14 1.79 -6.08
C ARG A 1063 -20.79 0.64 -7.02
N ASN A 1064 -21.66 -0.36 -7.09
CA ASN A 1064 -21.43 -1.61 -7.83
C ASN A 1064 -20.06 -2.22 -7.47
N ALA A 1065 -19.83 -2.50 -6.19
CA ALA A 1065 -18.53 -2.98 -5.68
C ALA A 1065 -18.04 -4.28 -6.33
N PHE A 1066 -18.97 -5.15 -6.73
CA PHE A 1066 -18.70 -6.49 -7.19
C PHE A 1066 -18.79 -6.59 -8.71
N VAL A 1067 -18.02 -7.52 -9.28
CA VAL A 1067 -18.14 -7.93 -10.68
C VAL A 1067 -19.48 -8.68 -10.85
N LEU A 1068 -20.17 -8.45 -11.97
CA LEU A 1068 -21.48 -9.02 -12.32
C LEU A 1068 -21.38 -9.79 -13.64
#